data_AF-A0AA46S3H7-F1
#
_entry.id   AF-A0AA46S3H7-F1
#
_cell.length_a   1.000
_cell.length_b   1.000
_cell.length_c   1.000
_cell.angle_alpha   90.00
_cell.angle_beta   90.00
_cell.angle_gamma   90.00
#
_symmetry.space_group_name_H-M   'P 1'
#
loop_
_entity.id
_entity.type
_entity.pdbx_description
1 polymer ?
#
loop_
_entity_poly.entity_id
_entity_poly.type
_entity_poly.pdbx_seq_one_letter_code
_entity_poly.pdbx_strand_id
1 'polypeptide(L)'
;MYADYFKPCLILSMCVVGSAVMAQLYAAEAETDEVSSSDDYVFDSALFRGQSVNQSGLMQRLSQKQSVLAGQYKVDVYVNGHFVERMQLEFKDDSSDVQPCFQPEMLKSIGLLDSYVQTASQLSAQQQCFFLSQQVKGSQLYLDFSNLRLNLTIPQSELRYVPRGYVNPKEWNAGSSIGFINYIANYYYNSYETDVGRLNQDAAYLSVTGGINFGKWQYRQQSSLSYNKGQGTDWNNIRSYVMRALPAIRGQATIGQVYTSGQFFSGLSFNGINIASDDRMLPESIRGYAPMIQGVARTNAKVSVQQNGREIYQTSVAPGAFKITDLYPTNYNGDLTVLVYEADGTISQFRVPFSAVPESLRAGSYRYNFDLGRTRDIGEDTYFSNVTYQRGLSNAITLNTGLRVADGYQAILLGGTYASFLGAFGSNLTYSHAELDTLGSTDGWLASLTYSKTIQPTNTNISLAGYRYSTEGYRDLGDVIGVRDALKNGGTWQSSSYLQRSRVELTLNQSLGDYGIVFVSGSMQDYRDGRDRDVQTQIGYNKSFKNGISMNVSLIRQENAYYQFVDQSGQQIISSDSNQNNKADTTLSLSVSLPLSGKNKSRSPYLDLSYSHGSQQSDNYQAMLSGTLTQDQSINYALGVSRDEEMNATTWNANLNKRFSNLTAGMSASTGENFWQASANAQGAVAIHSGGMTLGPYLGETFALVEAKGAEGARVYNGQGATINKSGYALVPAITAYQYNTIALDPQGISEQVEIESSEQQVAPYAGAAIKIKFKTRSGYPLLIQARLDNDQKEYVPLGAEVVDEQGNIIGMVGQSGQLYVRAENRQGRLKVQWGEQNDQQCYVAYHIDDEAIKQPLIRFEQTCQMEQAK
;
A
#
# COMPACT_ATOMS: atom_id res chain seq x y z
N MET A 1 47.12 -10.56 27.80
CA MET A 1 48.14 -11.24 28.62
C MET A 1 47.81 -12.73 28.56
N TYR A 2 48.59 -13.50 27.78
CA TYR A 2 48.67 -14.97 27.61
C TYR A 2 47.36 -15.78 27.33
N ALA A 3 47.27 -16.74 26.41
CA ALA A 3 48.12 -17.26 25.32
C ALA A 3 47.33 -18.32 24.50
N ASP A 4 47.65 -18.37 23.21
CA ASP A 4 47.78 -19.53 22.29
C ASP A 4 46.63 -20.56 22.09
N TYR A 5 46.24 -20.79 20.82
CA TYR A 5 46.92 -21.81 19.99
C TYR A 5 46.58 -21.74 18.49
N PHE A 6 47.61 -22.07 17.71
CA PHE A 6 47.77 -22.05 16.26
C PHE A 6 47.23 -23.33 15.58
N LYS A 7 46.90 -23.21 14.28
CA LYS A 7 46.70 -24.23 13.21
C LYS A 7 47.97 -25.11 12.95
N PRO A 8 48.08 -26.01 11.94
CA PRO A 8 47.20 -27.00 11.23
C PRO A 8 47.89 -28.40 11.04
N CYS A 9 47.43 -29.22 10.07
CA CYS A 9 47.95 -30.52 9.52
C CYS A 9 47.49 -31.80 10.25
N LEU A 10 47.38 -33.00 9.66
CA LEU A 10 47.23 -33.63 8.34
C LEU A 10 47.24 -35.16 8.67
N ILE A 11 46.83 -36.03 7.74
CA ILE A 11 46.95 -37.52 7.73
C ILE A 11 45.72 -38.27 8.31
N LEU A 12 44.88 -38.92 7.49
CA LEU A 12 44.99 -40.20 6.75
C LEU A 12 44.74 -41.48 7.59
N SER A 13 43.65 -42.17 7.21
CA SER A 13 43.49 -43.62 7.11
C SER A 13 42.97 -44.47 8.29
N MET A 14 42.05 -45.38 7.90
CA MET A 14 41.67 -46.67 8.49
C MET A 14 40.92 -46.65 9.84
N CYS A 15 39.85 -47.41 10.09
CA CYS A 15 39.22 -48.51 9.37
C CYS A 15 37.86 -48.76 10.04
N VAL A 16 36.77 -48.88 9.28
CA VAL A 16 35.66 -49.78 9.63
C VAL A 16 35.19 -50.46 8.33
N VAL A 17 35.73 -51.66 8.14
CA VAL A 17 35.14 -52.79 7.41
C VAL A 17 33.90 -53.22 8.20
N GLY A 18 32.76 -53.60 7.63
CA GLY A 18 32.34 -53.86 6.27
C GLY A 18 30.95 -54.48 6.33
N SER A 19 30.20 -54.42 5.23
CA SER A 19 29.13 -55.37 4.85
C SER A 19 28.58 -54.95 3.49
N ALA A 20 29.19 -55.43 2.41
CA ALA A 20 28.50 -55.65 1.14
C ALA A 20 29.31 -56.67 0.33
N VAL A 21 28.93 -57.93 0.49
CA VAL A 21 29.41 -59.07 -0.29
C VAL A 21 28.64 -59.10 -1.62
N MET A 22 29.41 -59.00 -2.70
CA MET A 22 29.30 -59.69 -3.99
C MET A 22 27.95 -59.74 -4.71
N ALA A 23 27.90 -59.14 -5.89
CA ALA A 23 27.95 -59.93 -7.13
C ALA A 23 28.30 -59.02 -8.35
N GLN A 24 29.56 -59.15 -8.75
CA GLN A 24 30.14 -59.18 -10.11
C GLN A 24 29.16 -59.05 -11.30
N LEU A 25 29.54 -58.35 -12.38
CA LEU A 25 30.33 -58.91 -13.49
C LEU A 25 30.60 -57.83 -14.59
N TYR A 26 31.88 -57.74 -14.97
CA TYR A 26 32.51 -57.30 -16.24
C TYR A 26 32.39 -55.85 -16.75
N ALA A 27 33.54 -55.16 -16.65
CA ALA A 27 34.05 -54.33 -17.72
C ALA A 27 34.84 -55.22 -18.72
N ALA A 28 34.70 -54.94 -20.01
CA ALA A 28 35.65 -55.34 -21.05
C ALA A 28 35.89 -54.14 -21.96
N GLU A 29 37.16 -53.84 -22.19
CA GLU A 29 37.67 -52.89 -23.19
C GLU A 29 37.44 -53.43 -24.61
N ALA A 30 36.99 -52.59 -25.55
CA ALA A 30 37.46 -52.60 -26.94
C ALA A 30 36.79 -51.50 -27.80
N GLU A 31 37.66 -50.85 -28.57
CA GLU A 31 37.49 -50.33 -29.93
C GLU A 31 36.66 -49.06 -30.19
N THR A 32 37.40 -48.08 -30.70
CA THR A 32 36.95 -46.93 -31.48
C THR A 32 36.22 -47.39 -32.73
N ASP A 33 34.90 -47.25 -32.75
CA ASP A 33 34.14 -47.02 -33.98
C ASP A 33 33.87 -45.52 -34.10
N GLU A 34 34.36 -44.93 -35.19
CA GLU A 34 33.87 -43.66 -35.72
C GLU A 34 32.38 -43.83 -36.04
N VAL A 35 31.50 -43.51 -35.10
CA VAL A 35 30.08 -43.35 -35.38
C VAL A 35 29.86 -41.91 -35.82
N SER A 36 29.67 -41.76 -37.13
CA SER A 36 29.16 -40.55 -37.77
C SER A 36 27.97 -39.98 -36.97
N SER A 37 27.99 -38.67 -36.77
CA SER A 37 26.96 -37.89 -36.08
C SER A 37 25.61 -37.88 -36.83
N SER A 38 24.84 -38.95 -36.70
CA SER A 38 23.41 -38.97 -36.99
C SER A 38 22.71 -39.74 -35.87
N ASP A 39 22.54 -39.09 -34.72
CA ASP A 39 21.56 -39.51 -33.71
C ASP A 39 20.15 -39.24 -34.28
N ASP A 40 19.72 -40.06 -35.23
CA ASP A 40 18.31 -40.12 -35.63
C ASP A 40 17.54 -40.87 -34.54
N TYR A 41 16.57 -40.20 -33.92
CA TYR A 41 15.71 -40.83 -32.92
C TYR A 41 14.81 -41.87 -33.60
N VAL A 42 14.98 -43.16 -33.29
CA VAL A 42 14.12 -44.23 -33.84
C VAL A 42 12.95 -44.49 -32.89
N PHE A 43 11.71 -44.30 -33.37
CA PHE A 43 10.48 -44.56 -32.61
C PHE A 43 9.89 -45.94 -32.95
N ASP A 44 9.53 -46.74 -31.95
CA ASP A 44 8.91 -48.06 -32.15
C ASP A 44 7.41 -47.94 -32.45
N SER A 45 7.04 -48.30 -33.68
CA SER A 45 5.66 -48.29 -34.19
C SER A 45 4.69 -49.26 -33.47
N ALA A 46 5.21 -50.25 -32.73
CA ALA A 46 4.39 -51.25 -32.03
C ALA A 46 3.60 -50.67 -30.83
N LEU A 47 3.96 -49.47 -30.35
CA LEU A 47 3.31 -48.80 -29.22
C LEU A 47 1.94 -48.17 -29.57
N PHE A 48 1.57 -48.05 -30.85
CA PHE A 48 0.29 -47.49 -31.31
C PHE A 48 -0.72 -48.56 -31.77
N ARG A 49 -0.87 -49.66 -31.01
CA ARG A 49 -1.91 -50.66 -31.32
C ARG A 49 -3.31 -50.11 -31.01
N GLY A 50 -4.14 -49.98 -32.05
CA GLY A 50 -5.58 -49.72 -31.93
C GLY A 50 -6.11 -48.43 -32.58
N GLN A 51 -5.27 -47.58 -33.17
CA GLN A 51 -5.73 -46.39 -33.89
C GLN A 51 -5.14 -46.29 -35.30
N SER A 52 -6.00 -46.00 -36.28
CA SER A 52 -5.65 -45.77 -37.69
C SER A 52 -5.01 -44.38 -37.87
N VAL A 53 -3.76 -44.22 -37.42
CA VAL A 53 -2.97 -43.01 -37.68
C VAL A 53 -1.92 -43.32 -38.75
N ASN A 54 -1.80 -42.45 -39.75
CA ASN A 54 -0.87 -42.60 -40.88
C ASN A 54 0.59 -42.66 -40.38
N GLN A 55 1.13 -43.89 -40.27
CA GLN A 55 2.34 -44.20 -39.50
C GLN A 55 3.62 -43.61 -40.14
N SER A 56 3.75 -43.60 -41.47
CA SER A 56 4.99 -43.20 -42.15
C SER A 56 5.31 -41.71 -41.95
N GLY A 57 4.31 -40.83 -42.03
CA GLY A 57 4.52 -39.39 -41.83
C GLY A 57 4.81 -39.01 -40.39
N LEU A 58 4.23 -39.70 -39.39
CA LEU A 58 4.45 -39.42 -37.96
C LEU A 58 5.86 -39.85 -37.50
N MET A 59 6.37 -40.94 -38.07
CA MET A 59 7.70 -41.49 -37.73
C MET A 59 8.86 -40.61 -38.23
N GLN A 60 8.73 -40.02 -39.42
CA GLN A 60 9.71 -39.05 -39.93
C GLN A 60 9.69 -37.72 -39.13
N ARG A 61 8.58 -37.43 -38.43
CA ARG A 61 8.39 -36.24 -37.58
C ARG A 61 8.96 -36.37 -36.17
N LEU A 62 8.96 -37.58 -35.60
CA LEU A 62 9.48 -37.84 -34.25
C LEU A 62 10.99 -38.11 -34.22
N SER A 63 11.60 -38.29 -35.39
CA SER A 63 13.01 -38.63 -35.56
C SER A 63 13.95 -37.42 -35.70
N GLN A 64 13.43 -36.23 -36.00
CA GLN A 64 14.22 -35.01 -36.20
C GLN A 64 14.39 -34.20 -34.91
N LYS A 65 15.64 -33.83 -34.60
CA LYS A 65 15.98 -32.96 -33.46
C LYS A 65 15.50 -31.53 -33.76
N GLN A 66 14.47 -31.08 -33.04
CA GLN A 66 13.95 -29.69 -33.05
C GLN A 66 13.37 -29.16 -34.39
N SER A 67 12.71 -29.97 -35.22
CA SER A 67 11.97 -29.43 -36.39
C SER A 67 10.58 -28.92 -35.98
N VAL A 68 10.37 -27.61 -35.96
CA VAL A 68 9.03 -27.00 -35.91
C VAL A 68 8.53 -26.91 -37.36
N LEU A 69 7.31 -27.39 -37.65
CA LEU A 69 6.74 -27.23 -39.00
C LEU A 69 6.15 -25.83 -39.16
N ALA A 70 6.14 -25.31 -40.38
CA ALA A 70 5.38 -24.11 -40.69
C ALA A 70 3.88 -24.38 -40.46
N GLY A 71 3.19 -23.45 -39.80
CA GLY A 71 1.80 -23.64 -39.41
C GLY A 71 1.36 -22.76 -38.24
N GLN A 72 0.09 -22.91 -37.85
CA GLN A 72 -0.51 -22.16 -36.75
C GLN A 72 -0.41 -22.97 -35.45
N TYR A 73 0.24 -22.42 -34.44
CA TYR A 73 0.39 -23.05 -33.14
C TYR A 73 -0.14 -22.14 -32.04
N LYS A 74 -0.86 -22.74 -31.09
CA LYS A 74 -1.28 -22.04 -29.86
C LYS A 74 -0.24 -22.34 -28.78
N VAL A 75 0.56 -21.34 -28.42
CA VAL A 75 1.71 -21.50 -27.53
C VAL A 75 1.64 -20.55 -26.34
N ASP A 76 2.15 -21.01 -25.20
CA ASP A 76 2.37 -20.18 -24.02
C ASP A 76 3.65 -19.35 -24.22
N VAL A 77 3.49 -18.04 -24.35
CA VAL A 77 4.60 -17.13 -24.61
C VAL A 77 5.19 -16.63 -23.30
N TYR A 78 6.49 -16.85 -23.13
CA TYR A 78 7.29 -16.38 -22.01
C TYR A 78 8.32 -15.36 -22.50
N VAL A 79 8.43 -14.22 -21.82
CA VAL A 79 9.45 -13.20 -22.09
C VAL A 79 10.36 -13.07 -20.89
N ASN A 80 11.67 -13.30 -21.07
CA ASN A 80 12.67 -13.29 -20.00
C ASN A 80 12.28 -14.17 -18.80
N GLY A 81 11.62 -15.31 -19.06
CA GLY A 81 11.17 -16.26 -18.05
C GLY A 81 9.79 -15.97 -17.42
N HIS A 82 9.14 -14.85 -17.77
CA HIS A 82 7.80 -14.51 -17.29
C HIS A 82 6.72 -14.89 -18.30
N PHE A 83 5.68 -15.59 -17.87
CA PHE A 83 4.51 -15.87 -18.69
C PHE A 83 3.81 -14.55 -19.05
N VAL A 84 3.54 -14.35 -20.33
CA VAL A 84 2.83 -13.17 -20.85
C VAL A 84 1.38 -13.54 -21.13
N GLU A 85 1.17 -14.42 -22.09
CA GLU A 85 -0.15 -14.84 -22.55
C GLU A 85 -0.02 -16.11 -23.42
N ARG A 86 -1.12 -16.84 -23.60
CA ARG A 86 -1.24 -17.90 -24.60
C ARG A 86 -1.65 -17.31 -25.94
N MET A 87 -0.75 -17.31 -26.91
CA MET A 87 -0.95 -16.68 -28.22
C MET A 87 -1.09 -17.73 -29.33
N GLN A 88 -1.89 -17.42 -30.37
CA GLN A 88 -1.90 -18.19 -31.60
C GLN A 88 -0.91 -17.55 -32.58
N LEU A 89 0.20 -18.24 -32.86
CA LEU A 89 1.31 -17.76 -33.68
C LEU A 89 1.42 -18.56 -34.97
N GLU A 90 1.66 -17.86 -36.07
CA GLU A 90 2.01 -18.45 -37.35
C GLU A 90 3.52 -18.64 -37.44
N PHE A 91 3.98 -19.87 -37.59
CA PHE A 91 5.37 -20.20 -37.86
C PHE A 91 5.57 -20.29 -39.37
N LYS A 92 6.55 -19.54 -39.91
CA LYS A 92 6.88 -19.52 -41.35
C LYS A 92 8.35 -19.87 -41.56
N ASP A 93 8.63 -20.45 -42.73
CA ASP A 93 10.00 -20.71 -43.18
C ASP A 93 10.74 -19.38 -43.42
N ASP A 94 11.88 -19.23 -42.75
CA ASP A 94 12.87 -18.17 -42.96
C ASP A 94 14.20 -18.78 -43.39
N SER A 95 14.33 -19.11 -44.68
CA SER A 95 15.56 -19.45 -45.43
C SER A 95 16.39 -20.67 -44.96
N SER A 96 16.42 -20.95 -43.66
CA SER A 96 17.23 -21.93 -42.94
C SER A 96 16.58 -22.42 -41.63
N ASP A 97 15.53 -21.75 -41.12
CA ASP A 97 14.83 -22.12 -39.88
C ASP A 97 13.35 -21.71 -39.91
N VAL A 98 12.50 -22.31 -39.08
CA VAL A 98 11.07 -21.99 -38.97
C VAL A 98 10.84 -21.07 -37.78
N GLN A 99 10.46 -19.82 -38.04
CA GLN A 99 10.32 -18.80 -37.01
C GLN A 99 8.88 -18.28 -36.86
N PRO A 100 8.46 -17.89 -35.64
CA PRO A 100 7.15 -17.29 -35.43
C PRO A 100 7.10 -15.87 -36.03
N CYS A 101 6.04 -15.63 -36.79
CA CYS A 101 5.70 -14.36 -37.40
C CYS A 101 4.83 -13.56 -36.42
N PHE A 102 5.38 -12.47 -35.87
CA PHE A 102 4.65 -11.65 -34.90
C PHE A 102 3.83 -10.55 -35.57
N GLN A 103 2.56 -10.44 -35.17
CA GLN A 103 1.70 -9.33 -35.56
C GLN A 103 1.90 -8.12 -34.62
N PRO A 104 1.58 -6.88 -35.05
CA PRO A 104 1.78 -5.68 -34.24
C PRO A 104 1.12 -5.75 -32.85
N GLU A 105 -0.08 -6.32 -32.74
CA GLU A 105 -0.76 -6.47 -31.44
C GLU A 105 -0.05 -7.46 -30.52
N MET A 106 0.52 -8.54 -31.07
CA MET A 106 1.32 -9.51 -30.29
C MET A 106 2.58 -8.87 -29.74
N LEU A 107 3.25 -8.02 -30.52
CA LEU A 107 4.44 -7.28 -30.07
C LEU A 107 4.11 -6.29 -28.95
N LYS A 108 2.93 -5.67 -28.96
CA LYS A 108 2.45 -4.84 -27.85
C LYS A 108 2.25 -5.69 -26.58
N SER A 109 1.67 -6.89 -26.69
CA SER A 109 1.46 -7.80 -25.55
C SER A 109 2.77 -8.34 -24.98
N ILE A 110 3.73 -8.71 -25.84
CA ILE A 110 5.11 -9.11 -25.47
C ILE A 110 5.88 -7.94 -24.82
N GLY A 111 5.40 -6.71 -25.04
CA GLY A 111 5.93 -5.52 -24.43
C GLY A 111 7.14 -4.95 -25.17
N LEU A 112 7.27 -5.09 -26.49
CA LEU A 112 8.33 -4.41 -27.24
C LEU A 112 8.07 -2.90 -27.39
N LEU A 113 9.14 -2.11 -27.56
CA LEU A 113 9.05 -0.67 -27.84
C LEU A 113 8.15 -0.37 -29.05
N ASP A 114 7.45 0.79 -29.01
CA ASP A 114 6.52 1.22 -30.07
C ASP A 114 7.16 1.30 -31.47
N SER A 115 8.47 1.56 -31.55
CA SER A 115 9.22 1.56 -32.81
C SER A 115 9.16 0.21 -33.54
N TYR A 116 9.25 -0.90 -32.81
CA TYR A 116 9.15 -2.24 -33.39
C TYR A 116 7.72 -2.57 -33.81
N VAL A 117 6.72 -2.09 -33.06
CA VAL A 117 5.31 -2.25 -33.42
C VAL A 117 4.98 -1.51 -34.72
N GLN A 118 5.54 -0.31 -34.91
CA GLN A 118 5.41 0.45 -36.16
C GLN A 118 6.09 -0.27 -37.32
N THR A 119 7.30 -0.80 -37.10
CA THR A 119 8.03 -1.59 -38.10
C THR A 119 7.25 -2.85 -38.50
N ALA A 120 6.70 -3.58 -37.52
CA ALA A 120 5.84 -4.74 -37.78
C ALA A 120 4.56 -4.37 -38.54
N SER A 121 3.99 -3.20 -38.29
CA SER A 121 2.81 -2.71 -39.03
C SER A 121 3.15 -2.43 -40.49
N GLN A 122 4.34 -1.86 -40.75
CA GLN A 122 4.83 -1.62 -42.11
C GLN A 122 5.11 -2.93 -42.86
N LEU A 123 5.78 -3.89 -42.21
CA LEU A 123 6.07 -5.20 -42.78
C LEU A 123 4.78 -6.00 -43.05
N SER A 124 3.84 -5.99 -42.09
CA SER A 124 2.54 -6.66 -42.25
C SER A 124 1.73 -6.09 -43.42
N ALA A 125 1.77 -4.75 -43.61
CA ALA A 125 1.16 -4.11 -44.78
C ALA A 125 1.81 -4.53 -46.13
N GLN A 126 3.08 -4.95 -46.11
CA GLN A 126 3.80 -5.50 -47.25
C GLN A 126 3.73 -7.04 -47.35
N GLN A 127 2.86 -7.68 -46.55
CA GLN A 127 2.74 -9.14 -46.41
C GLN A 127 4.04 -9.84 -45.98
N GLN A 128 4.94 -9.12 -45.33
CA GLN A 128 6.19 -9.63 -44.76
C GLN A 128 6.04 -9.92 -43.27
N CYS A 129 6.83 -10.88 -42.77
CA CYS A 129 6.80 -11.26 -41.37
C CYS A 129 7.79 -10.47 -40.52
N PHE A 130 7.34 -10.07 -39.33
CA PHE A 130 8.26 -9.55 -38.32
C PHE A 130 8.91 -10.73 -37.59
N PHE A 131 10.13 -11.08 -38.00
CA PHE A 131 10.96 -12.05 -37.30
C PHE A 131 11.75 -11.36 -36.19
N LEU A 132 11.49 -11.75 -34.93
CA LEU A 132 12.07 -11.10 -33.75
C LEU A 132 13.60 -11.10 -33.79
N SER A 133 14.19 -12.23 -34.18
CA SER A 133 15.64 -12.45 -34.24
C SER A 133 16.37 -11.49 -35.19
N GLN A 134 15.72 -11.11 -36.29
CA GLN A 134 16.27 -10.22 -37.32
C GLN A 134 16.15 -8.74 -36.95
N GLN A 135 15.03 -8.38 -36.30
CA GLN A 135 14.66 -6.99 -36.06
C GLN A 135 15.16 -6.47 -34.71
N VAL A 136 15.26 -7.33 -33.68
CA VAL A 136 15.64 -6.96 -32.32
C VAL A 136 17.03 -7.53 -31.99
N LYS A 137 18.04 -6.66 -31.99
CA LYS A 137 19.43 -7.04 -31.70
C LYS A 137 19.55 -7.63 -30.29
N GLY A 138 20.25 -8.76 -30.18
CA GLY A 138 20.46 -9.45 -28.89
C GLY A 138 19.25 -10.24 -28.40
N SER A 139 18.17 -10.34 -29.18
CA SER A 139 17.06 -11.23 -28.87
C SER A 139 17.38 -12.69 -29.22
N GLN A 140 16.86 -13.62 -28.41
CA GLN A 140 16.95 -15.06 -28.64
C GLN A 140 15.57 -15.68 -28.50
N LEU A 141 15.32 -16.74 -29.27
CA LEU A 141 14.05 -17.44 -29.31
C LEU A 141 14.28 -18.94 -29.13
N TYR A 142 13.47 -19.57 -28.29
CA TYR A 142 13.53 -21.01 -28.04
C TYR A 142 12.10 -21.56 -27.84
N LEU A 143 11.68 -22.48 -28.72
CA LEU A 143 10.39 -23.17 -28.60
C LEU A 143 10.58 -24.53 -27.94
N ASP A 144 9.92 -24.73 -26.80
CA ASP A 144 9.73 -26.04 -26.17
C ASP A 144 8.40 -26.62 -26.67
N PHE A 145 8.50 -27.47 -27.69
CA PHE A 145 7.33 -28.04 -28.36
C PHE A 145 6.52 -28.96 -27.43
N SER A 146 7.16 -29.70 -26.52
CA SER A 146 6.51 -30.65 -25.61
C SER A 146 5.53 -29.96 -24.66
N ASN A 147 5.87 -28.75 -24.22
CA ASN A 147 5.03 -27.93 -23.36
C ASN A 147 4.24 -26.85 -24.13
N LEU A 148 4.35 -26.82 -25.47
CA LEU A 148 3.85 -25.74 -26.33
C LEU A 148 4.23 -24.36 -25.79
N ARG A 149 5.50 -24.19 -25.40
CA ARG A 149 6.00 -23.01 -24.70
C ARG A 149 7.06 -22.29 -25.51
N LEU A 150 6.80 -21.03 -25.86
CA LEU A 150 7.74 -20.17 -26.58
C LEU A 150 8.48 -19.27 -25.59
N ASN A 151 9.79 -19.45 -25.45
CA ASN A 151 10.65 -18.61 -24.62
C ASN A 151 11.35 -17.56 -25.47
N LEU A 152 11.12 -16.30 -25.16
CA LEU A 152 11.74 -15.13 -25.77
C LEU A 152 12.70 -14.50 -24.76
N THR A 153 13.98 -14.38 -25.11
CA THR A 153 14.95 -13.60 -24.33
C THR A 153 15.20 -12.30 -25.07
N ILE A 154 14.79 -11.18 -24.50
CA ILE A 154 14.84 -9.86 -25.14
C ILE A 154 15.59 -8.91 -24.20
N PRO A 155 16.60 -8.16 -24.68
CA PRO A 155 17.26 -7.15 -23.86
C PRO A 155 16.24 -6.17 -23.28
N GLN A 156 16.35 -5.88 -21.98
CA GLN A 156 15.36 -5.05 -21.28
C GLN A 156 15.26 -3.62 -21.86
N SER A 157 16.32 -3.12 -22.51
CA SER A 157 16.31 -1.84 -23.23
C SER A 157 15.32 -1.80 -24.40
N GLU A 158 15.02 -2.95 -24.99
CA GLU A 158 14.12 -3.10 -26.15
C GLU A 158 12.67 -3.41 -25.76
N LEU A 159 12.42 -3.60 -24.46
CA LEU A 159 11.09 -3.79 -23.88
C LEU A 159 10.55 -2.47 -23.30
N ARG A 160 9.24 -2.28 -23.41
CA ARG A 160 8.47 -1.34 -22.60
C ARG A 160 8.65 -1.73 -21.16
N TYR A 161 9.17 -0.79 -20.41
CA TYR A 161 9.31 -0.95 -18.99
C TYR A 161 7.93 -0.94 -18.31
N VAL A 162 7.52 -2.08 -17.77
CA VAL A 162 6.35 -2.21 -16.89
C VAL A 162 6.87 -2.33 -15.46
N PRO A 163 6.80 -1.26 -14.65
CA PRO A 163 7.27 -1.31 -13.26
C PRO A 163 6.46 -2.31 -12.44
N ARG A 164 7.09 -2.88 -11.40
CA ARG A 164 6.39 -3.77 -10.46
C ARG A 164 5.21 -3.05 -9.80
N GLY A 165 4.07 -3.74 -9.72
CA GLY A 165 2.83 -3.17 -9.21
C GLY A 165 2.12 -2.24 -10.20
N TYR A 166 2.50 -2.24 -11.48
CA TYR A 166 1.75 -1.53 -12.52
C TYR A 166 0.35 -2.12 -12.68
N VAL A 167 -0.62 -1.23 -12.70
CA VAL A 167 -2.01 -1.54 -13.04
C VAL A 167 -2.37 -0.76 -14.29
N ASN A 168 -2.94 -1.44 -15.28
CA ASN A 168 -3.40 -0.77 -16.49
C ASN A 168 -4.52 0.23 -16.13
N PRO A 169 -4.42 1.52 -16.54
CA PRO A 169 -5.46 2.51 -16.27
C PRO A 169 -6.87 2.14 -16.76
N LYS A 170 -6.98 1.20 -17.72
CA LYS A 170 -8.26 0.65 -18.18
C LYS A 170 -8.95 -0.25 -17.14
N GLU A 171 -8.18 -0.85 -16.24
CA GLU A 171 -8.68 -1.71 -15.16
C GLU A 171 -9.03 -0.93 -13.89
N TRP A 172 -8.70 0.35 -13.84
CA TRP A 172 -9.11 1.21 -12.74
C TRP A 172 -10.63 1.33 -12.70
N ASN A 173 -11.21 0.91 -11.57
CA ASN A 173 -12.63 0.88 -11.32
C ASN A 173 -13.05 2.17 -10.59
N ALA A 174 -13.97 2.93 -11.21
CA ALA A 174 -14.50 4.18 -10.64
C ALA A 174 -15.38 3.95 -9.40
N GLY A 175 -15.76 2.70 -9.14
CA GLY A 175 -16.67 2.32 -8.07
C GLY A 175 -18.14 2.40 -8.48
N SER A 176 -19.01 2.20 -7.50
CA SER A 176 -20.45 2.31 -7.63
C SER A 176 -20.95 3.60 -6.98
N SER A 177 -22.17 3.99 -7.33
CA SER A 177 -22.81 5.14 -6.68
C SER A 177 -23.17 4.80 -5.23
N ILE A 178 -22.41 5.34 -4.29
CA ILE A 178 -22.55 5.11 -2.85
C ILE A 178 -22.42 6.45 -2.14
N GLY A 179 -23.36 6.73 -1.25
CA GLY A 179 -23.26 7.82 -0.27
C GLY A 179 -22.73 7.27 1.04
N PHE A 180 -21.92 8.03 1.77
CA PHE A 180 -21.44 7.59 3.07
C PHE A 180 -21.27 8.76 4.04
N ILE A 181 -21.33 8.43 5.33
CA ILE A 181 -21.08 9.34 6.45
C ILE A 181 -20.22 8.61 7.46
N ASN A 182 -19.03 9.12 7.70
CA ASN A 182 -18.22 8.81 8.86
C ASN A 182 -18.58 9.74 10.00
N TYR A 183 -18.61 9.20 11.22
CA TYR A 183 -18.81 9.98 12.44
C TYR A 183 -17.74 9.66 13.49
N ILE A 184 -17.31 10.68 14.20
CA ILE A 184 -16.52 10.57 15.44
C ILE A 184 -17.24 11.44 16.48
N ALA A 185 -17.84 10.79 17.47
CA ALA A 185 -18.55 11.44 18.56
C ALA A 185 -17.74 11.28 19.84
N ASN A 186 -17.52 12.38 20.56
CA ASN A 186 -16.90 12.41 21.87
C ASN A 186 -17.81 13.19 22.82
N TYR A 187 -17.96 12.66 24.02
CA TYR A 187 -18.61 13.32 25.13
C TYR A 187 -17.65 13.36 26.30
N TYR A 188 -17.52 14.51 26.93
CA TYR A 188 -16.63 14.76 28.04
C TYR A 188 -17.40 15.45 29.16
N TYR A 189 -17.27 14.89 30.35
CA TYR A 189 -17.80 15.43 31.58
C TYR A 189 -16.64 15.63 32.54
N ASN A 190 -16.52 16.82 33.09
CA ASN A 190 -15.56 17.10 34.16
C ASN A 190 -16.25 17.85 35.29
N SER A 191 -15.92 17.46 36.51
CA SER A 191 -16.44 18.07 37.72
C SER A 191 -15.27 18.30 38.65
N TYR A 192 -14.94 19.56 38.90
CA TYR A 192 -13.79 19.94 39.70
C TYR A 192 -14.16 20.98 40.75
N GLU A 193 -13.44 20.96 41.86
CA GLU A 193 -13.61 21.88 42.96
C GLU A 193 -12.77 23.15 42.74
N THR A 194 -13.36 24.30 43.05
CA THR A 194 -12.71 25.60 43.03
C THR A 194 -12.94 26.29 44.36
N ASP A 195 -12.21 27.37 44.64
CA ASP A 195 -12.39 28.19 45.85
C ASP A 195 -13.83 28.72 46.04
N VAL A 196 -14.59 28.80 44.94
CA VAL A 196 -15.98 29.31 44.90
C VAL A 196 -17.03 28.19 44.89
N GLY A 197 -16.60 26.93 44.98
CA GLY A 197 -17.45 25.74 44.98
C GLY A 197 -17.17 24.80 43.81
N ARG A 198 -18.04 23.80 43.65
CA ARG A 198 -17.90 22.75 42.63
C ARG A 198 -18.43 23.21 41.28
N LEU A 199 -17.60 23.18 40.25
CA LEU A 199 -17.94 23.50 38.88
C LEU A 199 -18.03 22.23 38.03
N ASN A 200 -18.99 22.21 37.11
CA ASN A 200 -19.20 21.10 36.17
C ASN A 200 -19.10 21.63 34.75
N GLN A 201 -18.22 21.04 33.95
CA GLN A 201 -18.06 21.29 32.54
C GLN A 201 -18.54 20.08 31.73
N ASP A 202 -19.42 20.37 30.76
CA ASP A 202 -19.95 19.39 29.83
C ASP A 202 -19.52 19.82 28.43
N ALA A 203 -18.87 18.92 27.70
CA ALA A 203 -18.46 19.16 26.33
C ALA A 203 -18.85 17.97 25.45
N ALA A 204 -19.34 18.25 24.24
CA ALA A 204 -19.60 17.23 23.24
C ALA A 204 -19.02 17.69 21.90
N TYR A 205 -18.45 16.74 21.16
CA TYR A 205 -17.89 16.99 19.85
C TYR A 205 -18.31 15.89 18.88
N LEU A 206 -18.84 16.28 17.73
CA LEU A 206 -19.22 15.37 16.65
C LEU A 206 -18.54 15.83 15.37
N SER A 207 -17.57 15.06 14.88
CA SER A 207 -17.04 15.22 13.53
C SER A 207 -17.83 14.37 12.55
N VAL A 208 -18.29 15.00 11.47
CA VAL A 208 -19.01 14.34 10.38
C VAL A 208 -18.21 14.52 9.09
N THR A 209 -17.78 13.41 8.50
CA THR A 209 -17.12 13.43 7.19
C THR A 209 -17.92 12.54 6.25
N GLY A 210 -18.57 13.14 5.25
CA GLY A 210 -19.43 12.44 4.33
C GLY A 210 -19.05 12.65 2.87
N GLY A 211 -19.64 11.85 2.00
CA GLY A 211 -19.44 12.00 0.58
C GLY A 211 -20.43 11.22 -0.25
N ILE A 212 -20.54 11.60 -1.52
CA ILE A 212 -21.33 10.89 -2.52
C ILE A 212 -20.42 10.61 -3.71
N ASN A 213 -20.39 9.36 -4.13
CA ASN A 213 -19.72 8.96 -5.36
C ASN A 213 -20.77 8.80 -6.47
N PHE A 214 -20.51 9.39 -7.62
CA PHE A 214 -21.34 9.23 -8.80
C PHE A 214 -20.45 9.16 -10.06
N GLY A 215 -20.29 7.95 -10.59
CA GLY A 215 -19.32 7.68 -11.64
C GLY A 215 -17.90 8.05 -11.20
N LYS A 216 -17.20 8.88 -11.98
CA LYS A 216 -15.84 9.37 -11.66
C LYS A 216 -15.81 10.65 -10.81
N TRP A 217 -16.98 11.19 -10.46
CA TRP A 217 -17.10 12.39 -9.64
C TRP A 217 -17.39 12.03 -8.20
N GLN A 218 -16.71 12.70 -7.30
CA GLN A 218 -16.73 12.40 -5.88
C GLN A 218 -16.94 13.69 -5.10
N TYR A 219 -18.11 13.85 -4.49
CA TYR A 219 -18.37 14.95 -3.57
C TYR A 219 -17.91 14.55 -2.16
N ARG A 220 -17.27 15.48 -1.45
CA ARG A 220 -16.80 15.31 -0.07
C ARG A 220 -17.19 16.53 0.75
N GLN A 221 -17.61 16.27 1.98
CA GLN A 221 -17.93 17.29 2.98
C GLN A 221 -17.37 16.89 4.32
N GLN A 222 -16.73 17.85 4.99
CA GLN A 222 -16.19 17.70 6.33
C GLN A 222 -16.74 18.82 7.20
N SER A 223 -17.36 18.46 8.31
CA SER A 223 -17.96 19.39 9.25
C SER A 223 -17.77 18.89 10.68
N SER A 224 -17.86 19.81 11.64
CA SER A 224 -17.80 19.50 13.06
C SER A 224 -18.89 20.25 13.81
N LEU A 225 -19.47 19.59 14.80
CA LEU A 225 -20.41 20.16 15.76
C LEU A 225 -19.73 20.11 17.13
N SER A 226 -19.55 21.26 17.77
CA SER A 226 -19.04 21.35 19.14
C SER A 226 -20.11 21.94 20.06
N TYR A 227 -20.25 21.35 21.23
CA TYR A 227 -21.07 21.87 22.32
C TYR A 227 -20.20 22.03 23.55
N ASN A 228 -20.26 23.20 24.18
CA ASN A 228 -19.64 23.47 25.47
C ASN A 228 -20.66 24.13 26.40
N LYS A 229 -20.73 23.66 27.64
CA LYS A 229 -21.58 24.28 28.66
C LYS A 229 -21.18 25.74 28.87
N GLY A 230 -22.15 26.65 28.68
CA GLY A 230 -21.93 28.11 28.78
C GLY A 230 -21.70 28.81 27.44
N GLN A 231 -21.15 28.11 26.43
CA GLN A 231 -20.96 28.66 25.08
C GLN A 231 -22.04 28.20 24.08
N GLY A 232 -22.76 27.12 24.40
CA GLY A 232 -23.82 26.58 23.55
C GLY A 232 -23.29 25.62 22.49
N THR A 233 -23.98 25.55 21.36
CA THR A 233 -23.68 24.62 20.25
C THR A 233 -23.23 25.40 19.03
N ASP A 234 -22.10 25.01 18.44
CA ASP A 234 -21.54 25.61 17.23
C ASP A 234 -21.34 24.55 16.13
N TRP A 235 -21.79 24.87 14.92
CA TRP A 235 -21.62 24.02 13.74
C TRP A 235 -20.65 24.68 12.77
N ASN A 236 -19.50 24.04 12.57
CA ASN A 236 -18.45 24.53 11.70
C ASN A 236 -18.33 23.66 10.43
N ASN A 237 -18.49 24.29 9.26
CA ASN A 237 -18.25 23.65 7.97
C ASN A 237 -16.79 23.85 7.54
N ILE A 238 -15.97 22.82 7.72
CA ILE A 238 -14.52 22.87 7.48
C ILE A 238 -14.21 22.97 5.98
N ARG A 239 -14.82 22.09 5.17
CA ARG A 239 -14.68 22.11 3.71
C ARG A 239 -15.73 21.26 2.99
N SER A 240 -16.11 21.70 1.80
CA SER A 240 -16.93 20.97 0.84
C SER A 240 -16.31 21.09 -0.55
N TYR A 241 -16.08 19.97 -1.22
CA TYR A 241 -15.44 19.95 -2.54
C TYR A 241 -15.87 18.75 -3.38
N VAL A 242 -15.69 18.89 -4.69
CA VAL A 242 -15.87 17.83 -5.69
C VAL A 242 -14.51 17.52 -6.29
N MET A 243 -14.17 16.23 -6.36
CA MET A 243 -12.91 15.77 -6.96
C MET A 243 -13.15 14.77 -8.10
N ARG A 244 -12.18 14.74 -9.02
CA ARG A 244 -12.14 13.82 -10.15
C ARG A 244 -10.70 13.53 -10.57
N ALA A 245 -10.39 12.25 -10.72
CA ALA A 245 -9.12 11.81 -11.28
C ALA A 245 -9.02 12.09 -12.79
N LEU A 246 -7.83 12.51 -13.25
CA LEU A 246 -7.47 12.83 -14.62
C LEU A 246 -6.26 11.98 -15.07
N PRO A 247 -6.45 10.69 -15.42
CA PRO A 247 -5.36 9.78 -15.82
C PRO A 247 -4.49 10.27 -16.97
N ALA A 248 -5.07 11.02 -17.92
CA ALA A 248 -4.37 11.52 -19.10
C ALA A 248 -3.18 12.44 -18.76
N ILE A 249 -3.27 13.16 -17.65
CA ILE A 249 -2.21 14.05 -17.14
C ILE A 249 -1.57 13.54 -15.85
N ARG A 250 -1.92 12.31 -15.42
CA ARG A 250 -1.51 11.72 -14.13
C ARG A 250 -1.81 12.62 -12.93
N GLY A 251 -2.98 13.22 -12.92
CA GLY A 251 -3.37 14.19 -11.89
C GLY A 251 -4.80 14.05 -11.41
N GLN A 252 -5.17 14.91 -10.47
CA GLN A 252 -6.50 15.03 -9.91
C GLN A 252 -6.94 16.50 -10.00
N ALA A 253 -8.21 16.71 -10.35
CA ALA A 253 -8.85 18.01 -10.26
C ALA A 253 -9.80 18.05 -9.06
N THR A 254 -9.73 19.11 -8.29
CA THR A 254 -10.56 19.36 -7.12
C THR A 254 -11.17 20.76 -7.22
N ILE A 255 -12.47 20.88 -6.97
CA ILE A 255 -13.24 22.13 -7.09
C ILE A 255 -14.03 22.35 -5.81
N GLY A 256 -13.93 23.52 -5.20
CA GLY A 256 -14.62 23.90 -3.97
C GLY A 256 -13.66 24.44 -2.90
N GLN A 257 -13.91 24.11 -1.64
CA GLN A 257 -13.09 24.48 -0.49
C GLN A 257 -11.89 23.54 -0.37
N VAL A 258 -10.69 24.04 -0.68
CA VAL A 258 -9.43 23.27 -0.73
C VAL A 258 -8.28 24.03 -0.06
N TYR A 259 -7.10 23.39 -0.01
CA TYR A 259 -5.87 23.98 0.50
C TYR A 259 -4.77 23.88 -0.56
N THR A 260 -3.89 24.87 -0.62
CA THR A 260 -2.67 24.78 -1.44
C THR A 260 -1.69 23.76 -0.83
N SER A 261 -0.78 23.18 -1.62
CA SER A 261 0.12 22.11 -1.15
C SER A 261 1.07 22.49 0.00
N GLY A 262 1.38 23.78 0.19
CA GLY A 262 2.27 24.24 1.28
C GLY A 262 3.74 23.83 1.14
N GLN A 263 4.15 23.22 0.02
CA GLN A 263 5.49 22.66 -0.17
C GLN A 263 6.56 23.74 -0.40
N PHE A 264 6.26 24.74 -1.24
CA PHE A 264 7.21 25.77 -1.67
C PHE A 264 6.84 27.18 -1.21
N PHE A 265 5.55 27.50 -1.30
CA PHE A 265 4.96 28.70 -0.73
C PHE A 265 4.12 28.31 0.49
N SER A 266 3.87 29.25 1.38
CA SER A 266 2.99 29.04 2.54
C SER A 266 1.62 28.48 2.16
N GLY A 267 1.09 27.60 3.01
CA GLY A 267 -0.21 26.95 2.83
C GLY A 267 -1.37 27.93 3.05
N LEU A 268 -2.32 27.98 2.12
CA LEU A 268 -3.51 28.81 2.19
C LEU A 268 -4.77 27.96 2.00
N SER A 269 -5.84 28.27 2.73
CA SER A 269 -7.19 27.78 2.46
C SER A 269 -7.86 28.66 1.41
N PHE A 270 -8.57 28.05 0.46
CA PHE A 270 -9.22 28.79 -0.61
C PHE A 270 -10.46 28.10 -1.19
N ASN A 271 -11.30 28.91 -1.82
CA ASN A 271 -12.44 28.49 -2.62
C ASN A 271 -12.05 28.59 -4.10
N GLY A 272 -11.98 27.47 -4.81
CA GLY A 272 -11.57 27.50 -6.21
C GLY A 272 -11.30 26.14 -6.83
N ILE A 273 -10.34 26.12 -7.75
CA ILE A 273 -9.92 24.95 -8.52
C ILE A 273 -8.48 24.62 -8.17
N ASN A 274 -8.21 23.35 -7.88
CA ASN A 274 -6.88 22.77 -7.75
C ASN A 274 -6.72 21.67 -8.82
N ILE A 275 -5.64 21.69 -9.58
CA ILE A 275 -5.24 20.61 -10.48
C ILE A 275 -3.79 20.24 -10.17
N ALA A 276 -3.59 19.03 -9.64
CA ALA A 276 -2.29 18.58 -9.17
C ALA A 276 -1.94 17.18 -9.70
N SER A 277 -0.66 16.89 -9.86
CA SER A 277 -0.18 15.53 -10.09
C SER A 277 -0.50 14.62 -8.88
N ASP A 278 -0.99 13.40 -9.12
CA ASP A 278 -1.27 12.41 -8.08
C ASP A 278 -0.28 11.25 -8.17
N ASP A 279 0.74 11.26 -7.29
CA ASP A 279 1.77 10.22 -7.23
C ASP A 279 1.19 8.83 -6.93
N ARG A 280 -0.04 8.73 -6.39
CA ARG A 280 -0.70 7.44 -6.18
C ARG A 280 -1.01 6.74 -7.50
N MET A 281 -1.16 7.47 -8.61
CA MET A 281 -1.32 6.88 -9.94
C MET A 281 -0.05 6.17 -10.44
N LEU A 282 1.11 6.46 -9.82
CA LEU A 282 2.34 5.76 -10.10
C LEU A 282 2.39 4.45 -9.30
N PRO A 283 2.92 3.37 -9.88
CA PRO A 283 3.19 2.12 -9.17
C PRO A 283 4.16 2.34 -8.00
N GLU A 284 4.00 1.59 -6.92
CA GLU A 284 4.76 1.79 -5.67
C GLU A 284 6.27 1.76 -5.86
N SER A 285 6.73 0.88 -6.75
CA SER A 285 8.14 0.72 -7.10
C SER A 285 8.76 1.98 -7.71
N ILE A 286 7.94 2.92 -8.21
CA ILE A 286 8.38 4.19 -8.77
C ILE A 286 7.91 5.44 -8.02
N ARG A 287 7.27 5.27 -6.84
CA ARG A 287 6.91 6.38 -5.95
C ARG A 287 8.14 6.90 -5.21
N GLY A 288 8.15 8.20 -4.89
CA GLY A 288 9.27 8.86 -4.21
C GLY A 288 10.59 8.82 -4.98
N TYR A 289 11.70 9.19 -4.34
CA TYR A 289 13.02 9.18 -4.96
C TYR A 289 13.76 7.85 -4.69
N ALA A 290 14.26 7.25 -5.76
CA ALA A 290 15.29 6.22 -5.75
C ALA A 290 16.14 6.39 -7.02
N PRO A 291 17.47 6.25 -6.94
CA PRO A 291 18.34 6.46 -8.09
C PRO A 291 18.11 5.35 -9.12
N MET A 292 18.12 5.73 -10.39
CA MET A 292 18.09 4.79 -11.50
C MET A 292 19.46 4.14 -11.67
N ILE A 293 19.52 2.82 -11.68
CA ILE A 293 20.76 2.07 -11.88
C ILE A 293 20.89 1.76 -13.37
N GLN A 294 22.02 2.10 -13.97
CA GLN A 294 22.36 1.79 -15.36
C GLN A 294 23.66 1.00 -15.38
N GLY A 295 23.72 -0.04 -16.20
CA GLY A 295 24.89 -0.88 -16.36
C GLY A 295 24.85 -1.69 -17.65
N VAL A 296 25.90 -2.47 -17.89
CA VAL A 296 25.98 -3.39 -19.04
C VAL A 296 26.36 -4.76 -18.51
N ALA A 297 25.61 -5.79 -18.90
CA ALA A 297 25.90 -7.19 -18.64
C ALA A 297 26.48 -7.83 -19.91
N ARG A 298 27.52 -8.66 -19.78
CA ARG A 298 28.11 -9.38 -20.92
C ARG A 298 27.32 -10.64 -21.27
N THR A 299 26.71 -11.25 -20.26
CA THR A 299 25.98 -12.53 -20.34
C THR A 299 24.57 -12.39 -19.73
N ASN A 300 23.83 -13.49 -19.63
CA ASN A 300 22.61 -13.51 -18.82
C ASN A 300 23.00 -13.43 -17.34
N ALA A 301 23.06 -12.22 -16.83
CA ALA A 301 23.68 -11.90 -15.55
C ALA A 301 22.64 -11.74 -14.45
N LYS A 302 23.03 -12.11 -13.23
CA LYS A 302 22.25 -11.81 -12.02
C LYS A 302 22.70 -10.45 -11.48
N VAL A 303 21.81 -9.47 -11.45
CA VAL A 303 22.07 -8.16 -10.85
C VAL A 303 21.50 -8.16 -9.43
N SER A 304 22.37 -7.94 -8.45
CA SER A 304 22.05 -7.79 -7.04
C SER A 304 22.35 -6.35 -6.62
N VAL A 305 21.36 -5.71 -5.99
CA VAL A 305 21.52 -4.37 -5.39
C VAL A 305 21.48 -4.53 -3.89
N GLN A 306 22.55 -4.09 -3.24
CA GLN A 306 22.71 -4.14 -1.80
C GLN A 306 22.70 -2.74 -1.20
N GLN A 307 22.04 -2.60 -0.06
CA GLN A 307 22.09 -1.41 0.77
C GLN A 307 22.51 -1.82 2.19
N ASN A 308 23.55 -1.19 2.71
CA ASN A 308 24.12 -1.51 4.03
C ASN A 308 24.43 -3.02 4.21
N GLY A 309 25.01 -3.65 3.18
CA GLY A 309 25.38 -5.07 3.19
C GLY A 309 24.21 -6.05 3.08
N ARG A 310 22.97 -5.57 2.90
CA ARG A 310 21.77 -6.41 2.70
C ARG A 310 21.29 -6.30 1.27
N GLU A 311 20.99 -7.42 0.62
CA GLU A 311 20.36 -7.43 -0.70
C GLU A 311 18.93 -6.91 -0.60
N ILE A 312 18.64 -5.82 -1.33
CA ILE A 312 17.30 -5.19 -1.37
C ILE A 312 16.59 -5.41 -2.69
N TYR A 313 17.33 -5.78 -3.74
CA TYR A 313 16.78 -6.06 -5.06
C TYR A 313 17.66 -7.09 -5.77
N GLN A 314 17.02 -8.06 -6.41
CA GLN A 314 17.69 -9.02 -7.27
C GLN A 314 16.85 -9.21 -8.54
N THR A 315 17.49 -9.21 -9.70
CA THR A 315 16.85 -9.56 -10.98
C THR A 315 17.86 -10.23 -11.90
N SER A 316 17.40 -11.09 -12.81
CA SER A 316 18.19 -11.49 -13.97
C SER A 316 18.04 -10.45 -15.09
N VAL A 317 19.13 -10.16 -15.79
CA VAL A 317 19.14 -9.30 -16.98
C VAL A 317 19.75 -10.06 -18.14
N ALA A 318 19.13 -9.94 -19.32
CA ALA A 318 19.68 -10.48 -20.55
C ALA A 318 21.02 -9.78 -20.92
N PRO A 319 21.88 -10.40 -21.76
CA PRO A 319 23.11 -9.77 -22.24
C PRO A 319 22.82 -8.41 -22.90
N GLY A 320 23.62 -7.39 -22.54
CA GLY A 320 23.51 -6.03 -23.06
C GLY A 320 23.31 -4.97 -21.97
N ALA A 321 22.95 -3.75 -22.39
CA ALA A 321 22.68 -2.66 -21.47
C ALA A 321 21.38 -2.91 -20.70
N PHE A 322 21.39 -2.64 -19.40
CA PHE A 322 20.21 -2.75 -18.54
C PHE A 322 20.00 -1.48 -17.73
N LYS A 323 18.75 -1.27 -17.32
CA LYS A 323 18.33 -0.12 -16.51
C LYS A 323 17.29 -0.58 -15.49
N ILE A 324 17.57 -0.32 -14.21
CA ILE A 324 16.66 -0.60 -13.10
C ILE A 324 16.09 0.72 -12.60
N THR A 325 14.77 0.87 -12.69
CA THR A 325 14.04 2.07 -12.26
C THR A 325 12.95 1.80 -11.22
N ASP A 326 12.70 0.53 -10.88
CA ASP A 326 11.65 0.01 -9.98
C ASP A 326 12.19 -0.26 -8.58
N LEU A 327 13.26 0.43 -8.17
CA LEU A 327 13.73 0.33 -6.81
C LEU A 327 12.74 1.04 -5.88
N TYR A 328 12.21 0.31 -4.90
CA TYR A 328 11.40 0.92 -3.85
C TYR A 328 12.21 2.02 -3.14
N PRO A 329 11.62 3.20 -2.87
CA PRO A 329 12.29 4.20 -2.06
C PRO A 329 12.52 3.60 -0.67
N THR A 330 13.76 3.55 -0.20
CA THR A 330 14.03 3.18 1.19
C THR A 330 14.16 4.46 2.00
N ASN A 331 13.68 4.44 3.24
CA ASN A 331 13.88 5.56 4.18
C ASN A 331 15.35 5.70 4.63
N TYR A 332 16.24 4.85 4.12
CA TYR A 332 17.67 4.87 4.39
C TYR A 332 18.39 5.65 3.29
N ASN A 333 18.94 6.82 3.63
CA ASN A 333 19.76 7.65 2.75
C ASN A 333 21.21 7.14 2.66
N GLY A 334 21.38 5.84 2.34
CA GLY A 334 22.68 5.19 2.19
C GLY A 334 22.92 4.64 0.78
N ASP A 335 24.14 4.84 0.27
CA ASP A 335 24.58 4.41 -1.07
C ASP A 335 24.28 2.93 -1.35
N LEU A 336 23.93 2.67 -2.61
CA LEU A 336 23.66 1.34 -3.13
C LEU A 336 24.94 0.74 -3.69
N THR A 337 25.19 -0.52 -3.37
CA THR A 337 26.24 -1.33 -4.00
C THR A 337 25.58 -2.27 -5.00
N VAL A 338 25.93 -2.13 -6.26
CA VAL A 338 25.41 -2.97 -7.34
C VAL A 338 26.47 -4.02 -7.67
N LEU A 339 26.06 -5.28 -7.65
CA LEU A 339 26.87 -6.45 -8.00
C LEU A 339 26.24 -7.13 -9.21
N VAL A 340 26.99 -7.27 -10.29
CA VAL A 340 26.56 -7.99 -11.51
C VAL A 340 27.35 -9.28 -11.58
N TYR A 341 26.67 -10.40 -11.35
CA TYR A 341 27.22 -11.75 -11.45
C TYR A 341 27.00 -12.27 -12.87
N GLU A 342 28.09 -12.40 -13.63
CA GLU A 342 28.08 -12.94 -14.98
C GLU A 342 28.02 -14.48 -14.96
N ALA A 343 27.57 -15.09 -16.06
CA ALA A 343 27.47 -16.54 -16.20
C ALA A 343 28.84 -17.26 -16.15
N ASP A 344 29.93 -16.54 -16.44
CA ASP A 344 31.32 -17.01 -16.32
C ASP A 344 31.83 -17.02 -14.86
N GLY A 345 31.01 -16.58 -13.91
CA GLY A 345 31.36 -16.47 -12.48
C GLY A 345 32.08 -15.17 -12.11
N THR A 346 32.38 -14.28 -13.07
CA THR A 346 32.95 -12.96 -12.76
C THR A 346 31.90 -12.04 -12.13
N ILE A 347 32.35 -11.20 -11.20
CA ILE A 347 31.49 -10.25 -10.49
C ILE A 347 32.01 -8.85 -10.75
N SER A 348 31.19 -7.99 -11.35
CA SER A 348 31.48 -6.55 -11.43
C SER A 348 30.71 -5.79 -10.35
N GLN A 349 31.37 -4.81 -9.74
CA GLN A 349 30.82 -4.03 -8.63
C GLN A 349 30.96 -2.54 -8.89
N PHE A 350 29.89 -1.78 -8.65
CA PHE A 350 29.93 -0.31 -8.64
C PHE A 350 28.96 0.26 -7.59
N ARG A 351 29.17 1.52 -7.19
CA ARG A 351 28.35 2.19 -6.17
C ARG A 351 27.51 3.30 -6.78
N VAL A 352 26.26 3.39 -6.35
CA VAL A 352 25.32 4.45 -6.75
C VAL A 352 24.98 5.27 -5.51
N PRO A 353 25.35 6.57 -5.45
CA PRO A 353 24.99 7.42 -4.33
C PRO A 353 23.49 7.46 -4.12
N PHE A 354 23.06 7.26 -2.89
CA PHE A 354 21.64 7.31 -2.55
C PHE A 354 21.46 8.15 -1.30
N SER A 355 21.21 9.42 -1.53
CA SER A 355 20.82 10.40 -0.52
C SER A 355 19.72 11.25 -1.14
N ALA A 356 18.68 11.56 -0.38
CA ALA A 356 17.52 12.27 -0.85
C ALA A 356 17.06 13.31 0.19
N VAL A 357 16.77 14.52 -0.27
CA VAL A 357 15.93 15.48 0.46
C VAL A 357 14.47 15.33 0.00
N PRO A 358 13.47 15.76 0.81
CA PRO A 358 12.04 15.58 0.48
C PRO A 358 11.62 16.04 -0.92
N GLU A 359 12.32 17.02 -1.50
CA GLU A 359 12.04 17.59 -2.82
C GLU A 359 12.69 16.82 -3.99
N SER A 360 13.49 15.78 -3.72
CA SER A 360 14.19 15.02 -4.76
C SER A 360 13.18 14.20 -5.58
N LEU A 361 13.31 14.23 -6.91
CA LEU A 361 12.51 13.43 -7.85
C LEU A 361 13.40 12.53 -8.69
N ARG A 362 12.87 11.35 -9.06
CA ARG A 362 13.57 10.44 -9.98
C ARG A 362 13.76 11.11 -11.34
N ALA A 363 14.83 10.75 -12.03
CA ALA A 363 15.06 11.23 -13.40
C ALA A 363 13.87 10.90 -14.32
N GLY A 364 13.30 11.92 -14.95
CA GLY A 364 12.12 11.83 -15.81
C GLY A 364 10.78 11.98 -15.09
N SER A 365 10.74 11.89 -13.76
CA SER A 365 9.53 12.17 -12.97
C SER A 365 9.29 13.68 -12.86
N TYR A 366 8.02 14.05 -12.80
CA TYR A 366 7.59 15.44 -12.65
C TYR A 366 6.42 15.52 -11.68
N ARG A 367 6.32 16.65 -10.97
CA ARG A 367 5.16 17.02 -10.17
C ARG A 367 4.72 18.41 -10.57
N TYR A 368 3.42 18.64 -10.57
CA TYR A 368 2.86 19.95 -10.86
C TYR A 368 1.66 20.21 -9.95
N ASN A 369 1.44 21.47 -9.62
CA ASN A 369 0.26 21.91 -8.87
C ASN A 369 -0.18 23.27 -9.40
N PHE A 370 -1.46 23.38 -9.73
CA PHE A 370 -2.10 24.61 -10.17
C PHE A 370 -3.29 24.92 -9.25
N ASP A 371 -3.25 26.05 -8.59
CA ASP A 371 -4.33 26.59 -7.78
C ASP A 371 -4.84 27.89 -8.41
N LEU A 372 -6.17 28.05 -8.41
CA LEU A 372 -6.85 29.27 -8.82
C LEU A 372 -8.09 29.44 -7.97
N GLY A 373 -8.20 30.57 -7.26
CA GLY A 373 -9.39 30.81 -6.44
C GLY A 373 -9.28 32.04 -5.56
N ARG A 374 -10.13 32.07 -4.54
CA ARG A 374 -10.21 33.15 -3.55
C ARG A 374 -9.81 32.60 -2.19
N THR A 375 -8.87 33.26 -1.50
CA THR A 375 -8.49 32.88 -0.13
C THR A 375 -9.69 32.95 0.81
N ARG A 376 -9.60 32.24 1.93
CA ARG A 376 -10.57 32.28 3.02
C ARG A 376 -9.86 32.15 4.37
N ASP A 377 -10.57 32.37 5.46
CA ASP A 377 -10.12 32.16 6.86
C ASP A 377 -8.89 32.98 7.32
N ILE A 378 -8.37 33.93 6.52
CA ILE A 378 -7.16 34.71 6.82
C ILE A 378 -7.38 36.19 6.43
N GLY A 379 -8.37 36.85 7.04
CA GLY A 379 -8.73 38.25 6.75
C GLY A 379 -9.54 38.41 5.46
N GLU A 380 -9.19 39.38 4.62
CA GLU A 380 -9.94 39.69 3.39
C GLU A 380 -9.72 38.65 2.28
N ASP A 381 -10.81 38.02 1.87
CA ASP A 381 -10.89 37.10 0.74
C ASP A 381 -10.31 37.70 -0.57
N THR A 382 -9.12 37.24 -0.95
CA THR A 382 -8.31 37.76 -2.06
C THR A 382 -8.19 36.73 -3.18
N TYR A 383 -8.35 37.15 -4.44
CA TYR A 383 -8.11 36.29 -5.59
C TYR A 383 -6.62 36.03 -5.78
N PHE A 384 -6.26 34.76 -6.00
CA PHE A 384 -4.88 34.38 -6.29
C PHE A 384 -4.81 33.22 -7.28
N SER A 385 -3.62 33.08 -7.87
CA SER A 385 -3.21 31.89 -8.60
C SER A 385 -1.83 31.44 -8.14
N ASN A 386 -1.63 30.12 -8.08
CA ASN A 386 -0.39 29.50 -7.68
C ASN A 386 -0.05 28.37 -8.66
N VAL A 387 1.16 28.39 -9.21
CA VAL A 387 1.68 27.36 -10.10
C VAL A 387 2.98 26.86 -9.49
N THR A 388 3.14 25.56 -9.30
CA THR A 388 4.43 24.96 -8.97
C THR A 388 4.73 23.81 -9.91
N TYR A 389 5.99 23.66 -10.27
CA TYR A 389 6.46 22.60 -11.16
C TYR A 389 7.81 22.08 -10.67
N GLN A 390 7.93 20.76 -10.61
CA GLN A 390 9.16 20.06 -10.28
C GLN A 390 9.50 19.04 -11.36
N ARG A 391 10.78 18.87 -11.66
CA ARG A 391 11.25 17.87 -12.62
C ARG A 391 12.58 17.26 -12.21
N GLY A 392 12.64 15.93 -12.08
CA GLY A 392 13.90 15.21 -11.96
C GLY A 392 14.63 15.18 -13.29
N LEU A 393 15.74 15.90 -13.42
CA LEU A 393 16.52 15.99 -14.64
C LEU A 393 17.51 14.83 -14.78
N SER A 394 18.10 14.39 -13.66
CA SER A 394 19.01 13.26 -13.59
C SER A 394 18.89 12.56 -12.25
N ASN A 395 19.70 11.51 -12.00
CA ASN A 395 19.80 10.91 -10.67
C ASN A 395 20.30 11.91 -9.62
N ALA A 396 21.06 12.92 -10.02
CA ALA A 396 21.61 13.90 -9.09
C ALA A 396 20.72 15.15 -8.99
N ILE A 397 20.11 15.60 -10.08
CA ILE A 397 19.54 16.95 -10.17
C ILE A 397 18.02 16.91 -10.27
N THR A 398 17.33 17.62 -9.37
CA THR A 398 15.91 17.98 -9.49
C THR A 398 15.77 19.49 -9.61
N LEU A 399 14.94 19.97 -10.53
CA LEU A 399 14.61 21.38 -10.68
C LEU A 399 13.25 21.67 -10.01
N ASN A 400 13.17 22.76 -9.25
CA ASN A 400 11.96 23.27 -8.63
C ASN A 400 11.68 24.70 -9.11
N THR A 401 10.44 25.00 -9.48
CA THR A 401 10.02 26.36 -9.82
C THR A 401 8.58 26.61 -9.39
N GLY A 402 8.25 27.87 -9.11
CA GLY A 402 6.88 28.26 -8.80
C GLY A 402 6.61 29.74 -9.03
N LEU A 403 5.34 30.07 -9.21
CA LEU A 403 4.83 31.42 -9.38
C LEU A 403 3.54 31.54 -8.57
N ARG A 404 3.44 32.60 -7.75
CA ARG A 404 2.22 32.96 -7.03
C ARG A 404 1.90 34.41 -7.32
N VAL A 405 0.66 34.67 -7.73
CA VAL A 405 0.17 36.02 -8.07
C VAL A 405 -1.16 36.24 -7.37
N ALA A 406 -1.33 37.40 -6.76
CA ALA A 406 -2.57 37.87 -6.17
C ALA A 406 -2.66 39.39 -6.30
N ASP A 407 -3.73 40.00 -5.82
CA ASP A 407 -3.89 41.46 -5.87
C ASP A 407 -2.82 42.16 -5.02
N GLY A 408 -2.01 43.02 -5.65
CA GLY A 408 -0.84 43.67 -5.05
C GLY A 408 0.22 42.71 -4.48
N TYR A 409 0.31 41.47 -4.98
CA TYR A 409 1.31 40.50 -4.54
C TYR A 409 1.81 39.61 -5.68
N GLN A 410 3.12 39.44 -5.76
CA GLN A 410 3.76 38.50 -6.67
C GLN A 410 4.93 37.80 -5.99
N ALA A 411 5.08 36.50 -6.22
CA ALA A 411 6.21 35.73 -5.74
C ALA A 411 6.68 34.72 -6.78
N ILE A 412 8.00 34.61 -6.94
CA ILE A 412 8.65 33.70 -7.88
C ILE A 412 9.63 32.83 -7.11
N LEU A 413 9.56 31.52 -7.31
CA LEU A 413 10.46 30.55 -6.72
C LEU A 413 11.29 29.86 -7.81
N LEU A 414 12.59 29.75 -7.54
CA LEU A 414 13.54 28.97 -8.32
C LEU A 414 14.44 28.19 -7.37
N GLY A 415 14.62 26.90 -7.63
CA GLY A 415 15.47 26.07 -6.80
C GLY A 415 15.68 24.68 -7.36
N GLY A 416 16.21 23.80 -6.54
CA GLY A 416 16.45 22.44 -6.93
C GLY A 416 17.20 21.64 -5.88
N THR A 417 17.39 20.36 -6.18
CA THR A 417 18.14 19.44 -5.35
C THR A 417 19.31 18.85 -6.13
N TYR A 418 20.41 18.60 -5.42
CA TYR A 418 21.61 17.96 -5.90
C TYR A 418 22.00 16.81 -4.96
N ALA A 419 21.83 15.57 -5.42
CA ALA A 419 22.24 14.36 -4.72
C ALA A 419 23.65 13.94 -5.14
N SER A 420 24.50 13.68 -4.16
CA SER A 420 25.89 13.27 -4.35
C SER A 420 26.33 12.26 -3.29
N PHE A 421 27.56 11.75 -3.38
CA PHE A 421 28.14 10.91 -2.34
C PHE A 421 28.30 11.64 -1.00
N LEU A 422 28.43 12.97 -1.01
CA LEU A 422 28.49 13.78 0.21
C LEU A 422 27.12 13.92 0.88
N GLY A 423 26.03 13.63 0.18
CA GLY A 423 24.66 13.83 0.65
C GLY A 423 23.79 14.52 -0.41
N ALA A 424 22.53 14.71 -0.07
CA ALA A 424 21.59 15.47 -0.87
C ALA A 424 21.47 16.90 -0.32
N PHE A 425 21.67 17.87 -1.21
CA PHE A 425 21.55 19.30 -0.93
C PHE A 425 20.35 19.86 -1.69
N GLY A 426 19.40 20.49 -1.01
CA GLY A 426 18.33 21.26 -1.63
C GLY A 426 18.55 22.75 -1.42
N SER A 427 18.31 23.56 -2.44
CA SER A 427 18.36 25.01 -2.35
C SER A 427 17.19 25.61 -3.11
N ASN A 428 16.38 26.44 -2.45
CA ASN A 428 15.30 27.19 -3.06
C ASN A 428 15.44 28.66 -2.72
N LEU A 429 15.18 29.52 -3.70
CA LEU A 429 15.18 30.96 -3.57
C LEU A 429 13.82 31.47 -4.01
N THR A 430 13.15 32.20 -3.12
CA THR A 430 11.85 32.84 -3.39
C THR A 430 12.03 34.35 -3.34
N TYR A 431 11.64 35.04 -4.39
CA TYR A 431 11.44 36.48 -4.39
C TYR A 431 9.97 36.77 -4.14
N SER A 432 9.66 37.79 -3.34
CA SER A 432 8.32 38.35 -3.23
C SER A 432 8.33 39.87 -3.29
N HIS A 433 7.29 40.40 -3.92
CA HIS A 433 6.92 41.82 -3.93
C HIS A 433 5.48 41.92 -3.42
N ALA A 434 5.28 42.76 -2.41
CA ALA A 434 4.03 42.89 -1.68
C ALA A 434 3.69 44.35 -1.42
N GLU A 435 2.47 44.76 -1.78
CA GLU A 435 1.91 46.07 -1.47
C GLU A 435 1.08 46.00 -0.17
N LEU A 436 1.41 46.81 0.83
CA LEU A 436 0.82 46.78 2.18
C LEU A 436 -0.03 48.02 2.48
N ASP A 437 -0.85 48.46 1.51
CA ASP A 437 -1.70 49.64 1.57
C ASP A 437 -0.95 50.87 2.14
N THR A 438 -1.22 51.24 3.40
CA THR A 438 -0.64 52.41 4.07
C THR A 438 0.86 52.29 4.37
N LEU A 439 1.43 51.08 4.36
CA LEU A 439 2.86 50.82 4.58
C LEU A 439 3.70 50.82 3.28
N GLY A 440 3.06 50.99 2.12
CA GLY A 440 3.72 50.99 0.81
C GLY A 440 4.12 49.60 0.31
N SER A 441 4.97 49.56 -0.72
CA SER A 441 5.47 48.32 -1.33
C SER A 441 6.75 47.82 -0.66
N THR A 442 6.86 46.51 -0.51
CA THR A 442 8.04 45.83 0.04
C THR A 442 8.52 44.73 -0.89
N ASP A 443 9.83 44.60 -0.98
CA ASP A 443 10.52 43.61 -1.81
C ASP A 443 11.47 42.79 -0.96
N GLY A 444 11.49 41.48 -1.17
CA GLY A 444 12.45 40.64 -0.44
C GLY A 444 12.63 39.25 -0.99
N TRP A 445 13.62 38.59 -0.42
CA TRP A 445 14.07 37.26 -0.77
C TRP A 445 14.02 36.33 0.44
N LEU A 446 13.64 35.09 0.21
CA LEU A 446 13.73 33.96 1.14
C LEU A 446 14.63 32.89 0.51
N ALA A 447 15.72 32.55 1.17
CA ALA A 447 16.58 31.43 0.80
C ALA A 447 16.34 30.26 1.76
N SER A 448 16.11 29.07 1.21
CA SER A 448 15.98 27.81 1.96
C SER A 448 17.06 26.84 1.52
N LEU A 449 17.84 26.33 2.46
CA LEU A 449 18.85 25.29 2.27
C LEU A 449 18.42 24.05 3.05
N THR A 450 18.52 22.88 2.44
CA THR A 450 18.26 21.59 3.09
C THR A 450 19.39 20.62 2.81
N TYR A 451 19.70 19.76 3.77
CA TYR A 451 20.71 18.75 3.65
C TYR A 451 20.26 17.43 4.30
N SER A 452 20.57 16.31 3.66
CA SER A 452 20.29 14.98 4.18
C SER A 452 21.37 13.98 3.78
N LYS A 453 21.80 13.13 4.74
CA LYS A 453 22.81 12.08 4.53
C LYS A 453 22.72 11.00 5.60
N THR A 454 22.82 9.73 5.20
CA THR A 454 23.19 8.65 6.11
C THR A 454 24.66 8.28 5.95
N ILE A 455 25.42 8.37 7.03
CA ILE A 455 26.83 7.94 7.14
C ILE A 455 26.82 6.46 7.52
N GLN A 456 27.04 5.58 6.55
CA GLN A 456 26.87 4.14 6.73
C GLN A 456 27.85 3.50 7.74
N PRO A 457 29.16 3.84 7.78
CA PRO A 457 30.10 3.20 8.70
C PRO A 457 29.71 3.33 10.18
N THR A 458 29.13 4.46 10.56
CA THR A 458 28.65 4.73 11.91
C THR A 458 27.13 4.56 12.04
N ASN A 459 26.42 4.29 10.94
CA ASN A 459 24.96 4.26 10.88
C ASN A 459 24.31 5.54 11.45
N THR A 460 24.92 6.70 11.17
CA THR A 460 24.42 8.03 11.55
C THR A 460 23.49 8.56 10.46
N ASN A 461 22.23 8.81 10.77
CA ASN A 461 21.26 9.35 9.83
C ASN A 461 20.92 10.80 10.14
N ILE A 462 21.39 11.72 9.29
CA ILE A 462 21.00 13.13 9.28
C ILE A 462 19.79 13.23 8.35
N SER A 463 18.59 13.18 8.92
CA SER A 463 17.34 13.08 8.14
C SER A 463 17.01 14.41 7.46
N LEU A 464 17.14 15.51 8.20
CA LEU A 464 16.94 16.87 7.70
C LEU A 464 17.82 17.83 8.51
N ALA A 465 18.68 18.58 7.82
CA ALA A 465 19.27 19.81 8.32
C ALA A 465 18.82 20.95 7.42
N GLY A 466 17.96 21.83 7.95
CA GLY A 466 17.33 22.92 7.22
C GLY A 466 17.79 24.28 7.72
N TYR A 467 17.99 25.22 6.82
CA TYR A 467 18.20 26.62 7.15
C TYR A 467 17.41 27.52 6.21
N ARG A 468 16.53 28.33 6.77
CA ARG A 468 15.79 29.36 6.05
C ARG A 468 16.25 30.73 6.50
N TYR A 469 16.40 31.65 5.57
CA TYR A 469 16.73 33.04 5.84
C TYR A 469 15.92 33.96 4.93
N SER A 470 15.22 34.91 5.53
CA SER A 470 14.42 35.92 4.83
C SER A 470 14.97 37.32 5.07
N THR A 471 15.05 38.10 4.00
CA THR A 471 15.35 39.53 4.06
C THR A 471 14.20 40.29 4.72
N GLU A 472 14.46 41.51 5.18
CA GLU A 472 13.47 42.33 5.89
C GLU A 472 12.20 42.63 5.09
N GLY A 473 12.27 42.75 3.76
CA GLY A 473 11.11 43.01 2.91
C GLY A 473 10.38 41.76 2.40
N TYR A 474 10.83 40.54 2.72
CA TYR A 474 10.15 39.32 2.25
C TYR A 474 8.81 39.13 2.99
N ARG A 475 7.73 38.88 2.24
CA ARG A 475 6.41 38.54 2.80
C ARG A 475 5.82 37.31 2.11
N ASP A 476 5.16 36.46 2.89
CA ASP A 476 4.25 35.43 2.39
C ASP A 476 2.86 36.03 2.13
N LEU A 477 2.13 35.51 1.13
CA LEU A 477 0.79 36.05 0.78
C LEU A 477 -0.18 36.04 1.97
N GLY A 478 -0.18 34.99 2.80
CA GLY A 478 -1.03 34.93 3.99
C GLY A 478 -0.78 36.07 4.98
N ASP A 479 0.48 36.48 5.13
CA ASP A 479 0.83 37.62 5.98
C ASP A 479 0.44 38.95 5.35
N VAL A 480 0.54 39.08 4.03
CA VAL A 480 0.11 40.31 3.33
C VAL A 480 -1.39 40.53 3.53
N ILE A 481 -2.20 39.49 3.36
CA ILE A 481 -3.65 39.57 3.58
C ILE A 481 -3.97 39.89 5.04
N GLY A 482 -3.32 39.18 5.97
CA GLY A 482 -3.50 39.42 7.41
C GLY A 482 -3.10 40.83 7.85
N VAL A 483 -1.99 41.37 7.34
CA VAL A 483 -1.55 42.75 7.61
C VAL A 483 -2.54 43.77 7.04
N ARG A 484 -3.00 43.61 5.80
CA ARG A 484 -3.98 44.53 5.19
C ARG A 484 -5.28 44.59 5.97
N ASP A 485 -5.81 43.43 6.37
CA ASP A 485 -7.03 43.34 7.18
C ASP A 485 -6.84 43.96 8.57
N ALA A 486 -5.72 43.65 9.24
CA ALA A 486 -5.39 44.24 10.53
C ALA A 486 -5.28 45.78 10.46
N LEU A 487 -4.62 46.33 9.43
CA LEU A 487 -4.48 47.78 9.24
C LEU A 487 -5.82 48.47 9.01
N LYS A 488 -6.73 47.87 8.24
CA LYS A 488 -8.09 48.41 8.03
C LYS A 488 -8.90 48.49 9.32
N ASN A 489 -8.68 47.53 10.23
CA ASN A 489 -9.37 47.43 11.52
C ASN A 489 -8.62 48.13 12.67
N GLY A 490 -7.51 48.83 12.39
CA GLY A 490 -6.69 49.51 13.40
C GLY A 490 -5.92 48.56 14.34
N GLY A 491 -5.73 47.31 13.94
CA GLY A 491 -5.01 46.27 14.66
C GLY A 491 -3.58 46.03 14.16
N THR A 492 -2.94 45.00 14.72
CA THR A 492 -1.62 44.51 14.29
C THR A 492 -1.71 43.05 13.90
N TRP A 493 -0.90 42.62 12.94
CA TRP A 493 -0.81 41.23 12.50
C TRP A 493 0.46 40.58 13.04
N GLN A 494 0.32 39.39 13.62
CA GLN A 494 1.43 38.53 13.99
C GLN A 494 1.14 37.10 13.55
N SER A 495 2.14 36.44 12.99
CA SER A 495 2.10 35.02 12.64
C SER A 495 3.50 34.42 12.79
N SER A 496 3.60 33.10 12.69
CA SER A 496 4.89 32.38 12.67
C SER A 496 5.68 32.57 11.37
N SER A 497 5.12 33.18 10.33
CA SER A 497 5.87 33.53 9.09
C SER A 497 6.14 35.03 8.99
N TYR A 498 5.31 35.87 9.62
CA TYR A 498 5.42 37.32 9.51
C TYR A 498 6.73 37.83 10.11
N LEU A 499 7.52 38.55 9.31
CA LEU A 499 8.83 39.09 9.69
C LEU A 499 9.80 38.03 10.23
N GLN A 500 9.64 36.76 9.81
CA GLN A 500 10.63 35.72 10.06
C GLN A 500 11.99 36.18 9.52
N ARG A 501 13.05 35.99 10.32
CA ARG A 501 14.43 36.30 9.94
C ARG A 501 15.17 35.05 9.52
N SER A 502 15.18 34.06 10.39
CA SER A 502 15.89 32.81 10.19
C SER A 502 15.19 31.67 10.89
N ARG A 503 15.26 30.48 10.30
CA ARG A 503 14.79 29.24 10.92
C ARG A 503 15.80 28.14 10.65
N VAL A 504 16.28 27.51 11.71
CA VAL A 504 17.19 26.36 11.66
C VAL A 504 16.42 25.13 12.10
N GLU A 505 16.59 24.02 11.40
CA GLU A 505 16.01 22.74 11.77
C GLU A 505 17.08 21.65 11.68
N LEU A 506 17.11 20.74 12.66
CA LEU A 506 18.04 19.61 12.66
C LEU A 506 17.31 18.36 13.16
N THR A 507 17.49 17.24 12.46
CA THR A 507 17.07 15.91 12.91
C THR A 507 18.17 14.90 12.62
N LEU A 508 18.78 14.39 13.69
CA LEU A 508 19.89 13.45 13.68
C LEU A 508 19.54 12.21 14.50
N ASN A 509 19.75 11.04 13.90
CA ASN A 509 19.56 9.74 14.55
C ASN A 509 20.87 8.96 14.48
N GLN A 510 21.41 8.55 15.62
CA GLN A 510 22.63 7.76 15.74
C GLN A 510 22.29 6.38 16.31
N SER A 511 22.42 5.34 15.48
CA SER A 511 22.32 3.97 15.98
C SER A 511 23.63 3.57 16.67
N LEU A 512 23.54 3.04 17.89
CA LEU A 512 24.66 2.48 18.65
C LEU A 512 24.63 0.93 18.60
N GLY A 513 23.99 0.35 17.59
CA GLY A 513 23.80 -1.09 17.45
C GLY A 513 23.04 -1.68 18.63
N ASP A 514 23.61 -2.71 19.25
CA ASP A 514 23.03 -3.39 20.41
C ASP A 514 22.91 -2.48 21.64
N TYR A 515 23.52 -1.29 21.66
CA TYR A 515 23.40 -0.31 22.75
C TYR A 515 22.23 0.67 22.55
N GLY A 516 21.43 0.58 21.50
CA GLY A 516 20.24 1.42 21.32
C GLY A 516 20.43 2.55 20.32
N ILE A 517 19.63 3.60 20.42
CA ILE A 517 19.59 4.73 19.47
C ILE A 517 19.59 6.03 20.26
N VAL A 518 20.50 6.93 19.90
CA VAL A 518 20.47 8.33 20.35
C VAL A 518 19.86 9.17 19.23
N PHE A 519 18.95 10.07 19.57
CA PHE A 519 18.37 11.00 18.62
C PHE A 519 18.44 12.43 19.14
N VAL A 520 18.58 13.36 18.21
CA VAL A 520 18.59 14.80 18.44
C VAL A 520 17.68 15.42 17.39
N SER A 521 16.68 16.15 17.84
CA SER A 521 15.84 16.99 16.98
C SER A 521 15.77 18.39 17.54
N GLY A 522 15.70 19.40 16.69
CA GLY A 522 15.48 20.76 17.16
C GLY A 522 15.16 21.74 16.06
N SER A 523 14.46 22.80 16.43
CA SER A 523 14.20 23.96 15.61
C SER A 523 14.45 25.25 16.39
N MET A 524 14.92 26.27 15.69
CA MET A 524 15.17 27.59 16.26
C MET A 524 14.75 28.63 15.24
N GLN A 525 13.93 29.60 15.65
CA GLN A 525 13.34 30.58 14.75
C GLN A 525 13.40 32.01 15.33
N ASP A 526 14.04 32.90 14.58
CA ASP A 526 14.22 34.31 14.93
C ASP A 526 13.31 35.21 14.09
N TYR A 527 12.94 36.37 14.64
CA TYR A 527 12.11 37.38 14.01
C TYR A 527 12.80 38.75 13.90
N ARG A 528 12.27 39.64 13.05
CA ARG A 528 12.83 40.99 12.82
C ARG A 528 12.15 42.10 13.60
N ASP A 529 10.95 41.87 14.11
CA ASP A 529 10.18 42.84 14.91
C ASP A 529 10.57 42.84 16.39
N GLY A 530 11.64 42.13 16.76
CA GLY A 530 12.16 42.11 18.12
C GLY A 530 11.38 41.24 19.10
N ARG A 531 10.41 40.44 18.63
CA ARG A 531 9.76 39.42 19.48
C ARG A 531 10.75 38.30 19.82
N ASP A 532 10.45 37.59 20.90
CA ASP A 532 11.27 36.47 21.37
C ASP A 532 11.41 35.37 20.30
N ARG A 533 12.48 34.61 20.41
CA ARG A 533 12.81 33.51 19.51
C ARG A 533 12.04 32.25 19.91
N ASP A 534 11.52 31.51 18.93
CA ASP A 534 11.04 30.15 19.19
C ASP A 534 12.22 29.18 19.22
N VAL A 535 12.31 28.36 20.26
CA VAL A 535 13.28 27.28 20.38
C VAL A 535 12.57 26.01 20.80
N GLN A 536 12.75 24.94 20.03
CA GLN A 536 12.34 23.61 20.44
C GLN A 536 13.52 22.67 20.24
N THR A 537 14.00 22.01 21.28
CA THR A 537 15.06 21.00 21.18
C THR A 537 14.66 19.75 21.93
N GLN A 538 15.04 18.59 21.40
CA GLN A 538 14.79 17.30 22.01
C GLN A 538 16.03 16.43 21.79
N ILE A 539 16.53 15.87 22.88
CA ILE A 539 17.61 14.90 22.88
C ILE A 539 17.07 13.68 23.58
N GLY A 540 17.25 12.49 23.01
CA GLY A 540 16.82 11.29 23.67
C GLY A 540 17.62 10.05 23.33
N TYR A 541 17.46 9.05 24.18
CA TYR A 541 18.11 7.76 24.11
C TYR A 541 17.06 6.67 24.27
N ASN A 542 16.99 5.78 23.29
CA ASN A 542 16.08 4.66 23.24
C ASN A 542 16.85 3.34 23.31
N LYS A 543 16.44 2.46 24.21
CA LYS A 543 16.99 1.11 24.33
C LYS A 543 15.87 0.07 24.36
N SER A 544 15.85 -0.81 23.36
CA SER A 544 15.09 -2.05 23.44
C SER A 544 16.02 -3.20 23.84
N PHE A 545 15.60 -3.99 24.82
CA PHE A 545 16.31 -5.16 25.30
C PHE A 545 15.76 -6.41 24.63
N LYS A 546 16.59 -7.46 24.50
CA LYS A 546 16.22 -8.72 23.84
C LYS A 546 15.06 -9.45 24.52
N ASN A 547 14.70 -9.09 25.76
CA ASN A 547 13.57 -9.65 26.52
C ASN A 547 12.25 -8.88 26.30
N GLY A 548 12.21 -7.87 25.43
CA GLY A 548 11.01 -7.08 25.12
C GLY A 548 10.83 -5.84 26.00
N ILE A 549 11.69 -5.64 27.01
CA ILE A 549 11.72 -4.39 27.79
C ILE A 549 12.20 -3.26 26.89
N SER A 550 11.56 -2.10 26.95
CA SER A 550 12.04 -0.89 26.29
C SER A 550 12.18 0.25 27.30
N MET A 551 13.21 1.07 27.10
CA MET A 551 13.51 2.24 27.91
C MET A 551 13.73 3.43 26.99
N ASN A 552 13.11 4.56 27.32
CA ASN A 552 13.31 5.84 26.66
C ASN A 552 13.68 6.88 27.72
N VAL A 553 14.72 7.65 27.43
CA VAL A 553 15.10 8.85 28.20
C VAL A 553 15.11 10.00 27.22
N SER A 554 14.44 11.10 27.54
CA SER A 554 14.45 12.30 26.70
C SER A 554 14.52 13.57 27.52
N LEU A 555 15.27 14.55 27.02
CA LEU A 555 15.32 15.91 27.48
C LEU A 555 14.71 16.80 26.39
N ILE A 556 13.64 17.50 26.70
CA ILE A 556 12.94 18.41 25.80
C ILE A 556 13.08 19.81 26.36
N ARG A 557 13.44 20.79 25.53
CA ARG A 557 13.38 22.21 25.87
C ARG A 557 12.49 22.92 24.86
N GLN A 558 11.54 23.71 25.36
CA GLN A 558 10.64 24.50 24.55
C GLN A 558 10.57 25.94 25.05
N GLU A 559 10.64 26.88 24.13
CA GLU A 559 10.51 28.31 24.33
C GLU A 559 9.70 28.82 23.14
N ASN A 560 8.51 29.36 23.39
CA ASN A 560 7.62 29.84 22.32
C ASN A 560 7.60 31.36 22.35
N ALA A 561 7.69 31.98 21.19
CA ALA A 561 7.37 33.37 20.99
C ALA A 561 5.86 33.57 21.19
N TYR A 562 5.50 34.70 21.76
CA TYR A 562 4.10 35.07 21.94
C TYR A 562 3.52 35.57 20.60
N TYR A 563 2.33 35.10 20.24
CA TYR A 563 1.59 35.53 19.05
C TYR A 563 0.22 36.06 19.45
N GLN A 564 -0.11 37.29 19.05
CA GLN A 564 -1.48 37.81 19.13
C GLN A 564 -2.22 37.52 17.82
N PHE A 565 -3.23 36.66 17.89
CA PHE A 565 -4.18 36.43 16.79
C PHE A 565 -5.53 37.07 17.12
N VAL A 566 -6.08 37.83 16.18
CA VAL A 566 -7.44 38.38 16.22
C VAL A 566 -8.26 37.67 15.15
N ASP A 567 -9.34 37.00 15.54
CA ASP A 567 -10.25 36.33 14.61
C ASP A 567 -11.24 37.32 13.97
N GLN A 568 -11.84 36.92 12.85
CA GLN A 568 -12.88 37.63 12.08
C GLN A 568 -14.13 37.98 12.91
N SER A 569 -14.33 37.33 14.06
CA SER A 569 -15.39 37.65 15.04
C SER A 569 -15.09 38.88 15.92
N GLY A 570 -13.89 39.48 15.80
CA GLY A 570 -13.45 40.57 16.68
C GLY A 570 -13.16 40.12 18.11
N GLN A 571 -13.22 38.82 18.41
CA GLN A 571 -12.84 38.27 19.70
C GLN A 571 -11.36 37.88 19.69
N GLN A 572 -10.60 38.40 20.67
CA GLN A 572 -9.26 37.92 20.97
C GLN A 572 -9.37 36.49 21.53
N ILE A 573 -8.98 35.48 20.73
CA ILE A 573 -9.10 34.07 21.12
C ILE A 573 -7.95 33.64 22.04
N ILE A 574 -6.83 34.38 22.04
CA ILE A 574 -5.66 34.07 22.86
C ILE A 574 -5.19 35.34 23.59
N SER A 575 -5.86 35.68 24.68
CA SER A 575 -5.24 36.47 25.74
C SER A 575 -4.53 35.50 26.70
N SER A 576 -3.41 34.92 26.29
CA SER A 576 -2.43 34.52 27.30
C SER A 576 -1.93 35.82 27.91
N ASP A 577 -2.27 36.03 29.17
CA ASP A 577 -1.95 37.22 29.95
C ASP A 577 -0.52 37.68 29.65
N SER A 578 -0.35 38.95 29.27
CA SER A 578 0.94 39.58 28.96
C SER A 578 1.99 39.47 30.08
N ASN A 579 1.58 39.00 31.26
CA ASN A 579 2.43 38.73 32.42
C ASN A 579 2.95 37.28 32.54
N GLN A 580 2.54 36.33 31.68
CA GLN A 580 3.22 35.03 31.62
C GLN A 580 4.54 35.19 30.87
N ASN A 581 5.61 35.48 31.64
CA ASN A 581 6.98 35.49 31.16
C ASN A 581 7.24 34.29 30.24
N ASN A 582 7.73 34.55 29.03
CA ASN A 582 8.30 33.57 28.09
C ASN A 582 9.48 32.85 28.75
N LYS A 583 9.19 31.93 29.66
CA LYS A 583 10.19 31.10 30.31
C LYS A 583 10.33 29.84 29.50
N ALA A 584 11.54 29.59 29.03
CA ALA A 584 11.88 28.29 28.48
C ALA A 584 11.54 27.20 29.50
N ASP A 585 10.77 26.21 29.07
CA ASP A 585 10.54 25.01 29.86
C ASP A 585 11.44 23.88 29.38
N THR A 586 12.08 23.19 30.32
CA THR A 586 12.96 22.05 30.06
C THR A 586 12.43 20.85 30.83
N THR A 587 11.94 19.84 30.11
CA THR A 587 11.35 18.63 30.67
C THR A 587 12.30 17.45 30.47
N LEU A 588 12.73 16.82 31.56
CA LEU A 588 13.35 15.50 31.53
C LEU A 588 12.24 14.45 31.63
N SER A 589 12.29 13.41 30.80
CA SER A 589 11.36 12.29 30.84
C SER A 589 12.10 10.96 30.77
N LEU A 590 11.70 10.01 31.60
CA LEU A 590 12.14 8.63 31.61
C LEU A 590 10.89 7.76 31.49
N SER A 591 10.88 6.81 30.55
CA SER A 591 9.83 5.81 30.46
C SER A 591 10.41 4.41 30.28
N VAL A 592 9.81 3.43 30.94
CA VAL A 592 10.18 2.02 30.89
C VAL A 592 8.92 1.20 30.65
N SER A 593 8.88 0.46 29.55
CA SER A 593 7.78 -0.45 29.21
C SER A 593 8.20 -1.90 29.42
N LEU A 594 7.45 -2.61 30.26
CA LEU A 594 7.73 -3.97 30.71
C LEU A 594 6.61 -4.92 30.23
N PRO A 595 6.87 -5.84 29.29
CA PRO A 595 5.90 -6.91 28.99
C PRO A 595 5.81 -7.88 30.18
N LEU A 596 4.62 -8.02 30.78
CA LEU A 596 4.40 -8.84 31.97
C LEU A 596 4.32 -10.35 31.69
N SER A 597 4.22 -10.76 30.43
CA SER A 597 4.30 -12.16 30.04
C SER A 597 5.53 -12.41 29.16
N GLY A 598 6.19 -13.55 29.38
CA GLY A 598 7.41 -13.92 28.67
C GLY A 598 7.21 -14.06 27.15
N LYS A 599 8.33 -14.18 26.43
CA LYS A 599 8.38 -14.35 24.97
C LYS A 599 7.38 -15.44 24.52
N ASN A 600 6.49 -15.12 23.59
CA ASN A 600 5.51 -16.00 22.91
C ASN A 600 4.03 -15.95 23.35
N LYS A 601 3.56 -14.99 24.14
CA LYS A 601 2.12 -14.76 24.27
C LYS A 601 1.70 -13.49 23.54
N SER A 602 0.93 -13.65 22.46
CA SER A 602 0.33 -12.58 21.64
C SER A 602 -0.63 -11.63 22.41
N ARG A 603 -0.74 -11.78 23.73
CA ARG A 603 -1.69 -11.09 24.62
C ARG A 603 -1.01 -10.58 25.90
N SER A 604 0.30 -10.32 25.84
CA SER A 604 1.01 -9.82 27.02
C SER A 604 0.45 -8.47 27.44
N PRO A 605 -0.01 -8.29 28.68
CA PRO A 605 -0.17 -6.96 29.21
C PRO A 605 1.20 -6.29 29.34
N TYR A 606 1.22 -4.96 29.22
CA TYR A 606 2.39 -4.11 29.40
C TYR A 606 2.21 -3.26 30.65
N LEU A 607 3.28 -3.15 31.43
CA LEU A 607 3.40 -2.19 32.52
C LEU A 607 4.34 -1.07 32.05
N ASP A 608 3.78 0.11 31.86
CA ASP A 608 4.49 1.33 31.50
C ASP A 608 4.72 2.16 32.78
N LEU A 609 5.98 2.43 33.08
CA LEU A 609 6.41 3.30 34.17
C LEU A 609 7.03 4.55 33.57
N SER A 610 6.57 5.73 33.95
CA SER A 610 7.15 6.99 33.49
C SER A 610 7.38 7.98 34.62
N TYR A 611 8.46 8.74 34.48
CA TYR A 611 8.83 9.86 35.34
C TYR A 611 9.11 11.06 34.46
N SER A 612 8.59 12.23 34.82
CA SER A 612 8.89 13.49 34.14
C SER A 612 9.08 14.61 35.14
N HIS A 613 10.04 15.50 34.87
CA HIS A 613 10.32 16.70 35.66
C HIS A 613 10.53 17.88 34.72
N GLY A 614 9.76 18.95 34.90
CA GLY A 614 9.87 20.19 34.14
C GLY A 614 10.63 21.28 34.92
N SER A 615 11.19 22.25 34.22
CA SER A 615 11.75 23.42 34.89
C SER A 615 10.65 24.39 35.37
N GLN A 616 9.47 24.31 34.75
CA GLN A 616 8.25 25.02 35.16
C GLN A 616 7.17 24.06 35.72
N GLN A 617 7.43 22.76 35.80
CA GLN A 617 6.48 21.74 36.28
C GLN A 617 7.18 20.83 37.29
N SER A 618 6.53 20.48 38.40
CA SER A 618 7.11 19.57 39.39
C SER A 618 7.27 18.13 38.87
N ASP A 619 7.76 17.25 39.74
CA ASP A 619 7.89 15.83 39.46
C ASP A 619 6.51 15.18 39.22
N ASN A 620 6.40 14.43 38.13
CA ASN A 620 5.24 13.59 37.84
C ASN A 620 5.67 12.14 37.64
N TYR A 621 5.01 11.24 38.37
CA TYR A 621 5.24 9.80 38.33
C TYR A 621 3.99 9.11 37.82
N GLN A 622 4.12 8.19 36.86
CA GLN A 622 2.98 7.46 36.33
C GLN A 622 3.30 5.98 36.18
N ALA A 623 2.33 5.13 36.54
CA ALA A 623 2.35 3.70 36.30
C ALA A 623 1.05 3.29 35.60
N MET A 624 1.15 2.62 34.45
CA MET A 624 0.01 2.23 33.63
C MET A 624 0.11 0.77 33.20
N LEU A 625 -0.95 0.01 33.43
CA LEU A 625 -1.15 -1.37 32.97
C LEU A 625 -2.10 -1.37 31.78
N SER A 626 -1.64 -1.83 30.61
CA SER A 626 -2.46 -1.90 29.39
C SER A 626 -2.41 -3.26 28.72
N GLY A 627 -3.47 -3.62 27.98
CA GLY A 627 -3.54 -4.92 27.28
C GLY A 627 -4.85 -5.16 26.50
N THR A 628 -5.04 -6.38 26.02
CA THR A 628 -6.25 -6.83 25.29
C THR A 628 -6.93 -8.01 25.99
N LEU A 629 -8.26 -7.99 26.17
CA LEU A 629 -9.00 -9.00 26.94
C LEU A 629 -9.53 -10.18 26.11
N THR A 630 -9.93 -9.96 24.85
CA THR A 630 -10.64 -10.96 24.04
C THR A 630 -9.73 -11.73 23.09
N GLN A 631 -10.19 -12.89 22.58
CA GLN A 631 -9.39 -13.73 21.68
C GLN A 631 -9.08 -13.06 20.34
N ASP A 632 -10.02 -12.25 19.84
CA ASP A 632 -9.96 -11.43 18.63
C ASP A 632 -9.33 -10.05 18.86
N GLN A 633 -8.82 -9.79 20.08
CA GLN A 633 -8.21 -8.51 20.48
C GLN A 633 -9.10 -7.29 20.22
N SER A 634 -10.43 -7.47 20.27
CA SER A 634 -11.41 -6.40 20.06
C SER A 634 -11.62 -5.49 21.27
N ILE A 635 -11.21 -5.91 22.48
CA ILE A 635 -11.31 -5.10 23.70
C ILE A 635 -9.92 -4.75 24.21
N ASN A 636 -9.62 -3.45 24.22
CA ASN A 636 -8.41 -2.86 24.78
C ASN A 636 -8.73 -2.20 26.13
N TYR A 637 -7.84 -2.35 27.10
CA TYR A 637 -7.96 -1.69 28.39
C TYR A 637 -6.65 -1.01 28.77
N ALA A 638 -6.75 0.08 29.55
CA ALA A 638 -5.63 0.71 30.21
C ALA A 638 -6.06 1.20 31.59
N LEU A 639 -5.30 0.84 32.63
CA LEU A 639 -5.51 1.27 34.00
C LEU A 639 -4.21 1.92 34.47
N GLY A 640 -4.27 3.12 35.01
CA GLY A 640 -3.08 3.81 35.48
C GLY A 640 -3.31 4.62 36.73
N VAL A 641 -2.20 4.96 37.36
CA VAL A 641 -2.13 5.92 38.46
C VAL A 641 -0.99 6.88 38.15
N SER A 642 -1.23 8.17 38.35
CA SER A 642 -0.21 9.21 38.28
C SER A 642 -0.20 10.06 39.55
N ARG A 643 0.97 10.53 39.96
CA ARG A 643 1.18 11.45 41.08
C ARG A 643 1.88 12.68 40.55
N ASP A 644 1.23 13.81 40.69
CA ASP A 644 1.79 15.13 40.41
C ASP A 644 2.19 15.77 41.74
N GLU A 645 3.48 16.06 41.92
CA GLU A 645 4.01 16.65 43.15
C GLU A 645 3.69 18.15 43.26
N GLU A 646 3.42 18.87 42.17
CA GLU A 646 3.06 20.30 42.21
C GLU A 646 1.66 20.48 42.77
N MET A 647 0.73 19.69 42.25
CA MET A 647 -0.66 19.68 42.70
C MET A 647 -0.84 18.82 43.98
N ASN A 648 0.22 18.12 44.41
CA ASN A 648 0.17 17.12 45.47
C ASN A 648 -0.99 16.13 45.26
N ALA A 649 -1.30 15.80 44.01
CA ALA A 649 -2.54 15.12 43.62
C ALA A 649 -2.26 13.76 42.99
N THR A 650 -2.94 12.73 43.48
CA THR A 650 -2.94 11.40 42.86
C THR A 650 -4.13 11.26 41.93
N THR A 651 -3.90 10.96 40.66
CA THR A 651 -4.96 10.71 39.67
C THR A 651 -4.98 9.22 39.31
N TRP A 652 -6.15 8.60 39.39
CA TRP A 652 -6.40 7.26 38.88
C TRP A 652 -7.10 7.36 37.53
N ASN A 653 -6.60 6.67 36.52
CA ASN A 653 -7.18 6.65 35.19
C ASN A 653 -7.57 5.23 34.78
N ALA A 654 -8.74 5.09 34.17
CA ALA A 654 -9.22 3.86 33.58
C ALA A 654 -9.76 4.15 32.18
N ASN A 655 -9.43 3.29 31.22
CA ASN A 655 -9.88 3.38 29.85
C ASN A 655 -10.24 1.98 29.33
N LEU A 656 -11.35 1.90 28.61
CA LEU A 656 -11.83 0.68 27.97
C LEU A 656 -12.33 1.03 26.57
N ASN A 657 -11.76 0.41 25.54
CA ASN A 657 -12.21 0.54 24.15
C ASN A 657 -12.64 -0.83 23.61
N LYS A 658 -13.73 -0.86 22.85
CA LYS A 658 -14.24 -2.05 22.18
C LYS A 658 -14.49 -1.77 20.69
N ARG A 659 -13.89 -2.58 19.83
CA ARG A 659 -14.10 -2.59 18.39
C ARG A 659 -15.16 -3.63 18.02
N PHE A 660 -16.36 -3.19 17.67
CA PHE A 660 -17.39 -4.03 17.07
C PHE A 660 -17.19 -4.12 15.56
N SER A 661 -17.96 -4.99 14.90
CA SER A 661 -17.93 -5.12 13.43
C SER A 661 -18.46 -3.88 12.69
N ASN A 662 -19.23 -3.03 13.37
CA ASN A 662 -19.92 -1.88 12.78
C ASN A 662 -19.63 -0.53 13.45
N LEU A 663 -18.92 -0.49 14.59
CA LEU A 663 -18.51 0.73 15.28
C LEU A 663 -17.38 0.43 16.27
N THR A 664 -16.59 1.45 16.64
CA THR A 664 -15.69 1.40 17.80
C THR A 664 -16.23 2.33 18.87
N ALA A 665 -16.32 1.86 20.11
CA ALA A 665 -16.77 2.66 21.24
C ALA A 665 -15.77 2.55 22.39
N GLY A 666 -15.59 3.65 23.11
CA GLY A 666 -14.68 3.75 24.22
C GLY A 666 -15.27 4.54 25.37
N MET A 667 -14.78 4.24 26.57
CA MET A 667 -15.05 5.02 27.77
C MET A 667 -13.75 5.21 28.53
N SER A 668 -13.59 6.38 29.12
CA SER A 668 -12.55 6.62 30.11
C SER A 668 -13.10 7.34 31.31
N ALA A 669 -12.44 7.13 32.44
CA ALA A 669 -12.73 7.80 33.69
C ALA A 669 -11.39 8.15 34.34
N SER A 670 -11.32 9.31 34.97
CA SER A 670 -10.26 9.55 35.92
C SER A 670 -10.75 10.34 37.11
N THR A 671 -10.14 10.06 38.26
CA THR A 671 -10.43 10.74 39.51
C THR A 671 -9.14 11.22 40.13
N GLY A 672 -9.11 12.48 40.53
CA GLY A 672 -8.08 13.07 41.37
C GLY A 672 -8.66 13.54 42.70
N GLU A 673 -7.86 14.24 43.51
CA GLU A 673 -8.30 14.76 44.82
C GLU A 673 -9.42 15.80 44.68
N ASN A 674 -9.31 16.68 43.68
CA ASN A 674 -10.23 17.81 43.48
C ASN A 674 -11.06 17.71 42.20
N PHE A 675 -10.99 16.59 41.45
CA PHE A 675 -11.76 16.45 40.21
C PHE A 675 -12.15 15.00 39.90
N TRP A 676 -13.25 14.88 39.17
CA TRP A 676 -13.67 13.66 38.50
C TRP A 676 -13.99 13.98 37.06
N GLN A 677 -13.43 13.20 36.14
CA GLN A 677 -13.76 13.26 34.73
C GLN A 677 -14.21 11.91 34.20
N ALA A 678 -15.14 11.96 33.25
CA ALA A 678 -15.58 10.82 32.48
C ALA A 678 -15.68 11.23 31.02
N SER A 679 -15.26 10.35 30.12
CA SER A 679 -15.44 10.55 28.69
C SER A 679 -16.00 9.29 28.04
N ALA A 680 -16.79 9.49 26.99
CA ALA A 680 -17.28 8.45 26.12
C ALA A 680 -16.97 8.84 24.68
N ASN A 681 -16.51 7.89 23.87
CA ASN A 681 -16.26 8.09 22.46
C ASN A 681 -16.92 7.00 21.63
N ALA A 682 -17.35 7.35 20.43
CA ALA A 682 -17.89 6.43 19.45
C ALA A 682 -17.48 6.87 18.03
N GLN A 683 -16.96 5.95 17.24
CA GLN A 683 -16.60 6.19 15.85
C GLN A 683 -17.07 5.05 14.94
N GLY A 684 -17.48 5.39 13.73
CA GLY A 684 -17.96 4.42 12.76
C GLY A 684 -18.40 5.09 11.47
N ALA A 685 -19.07 4.32 10.63
CA ALA A 685 -19.55 4.78 9.35
C ALA A 685 -20.89 4.19 8.97
N VAL A 686 -21.60 4.94 8.12
CA VAL A 686 -22.85 4.54 7.48
C VAL A 686 -22.67 4.69 5.97
N ALA A 687 -22.93 3.63 5.21
CA ALA A 687 -22.95 3.69 3.75
C ALA A 687 -24.36 3.41 3.23
N ILE A 688 -24.83 4.28 2.33
CA ILE A 688 -26.10 4.20 1.63
C ILE A 688 -25.80 3.79 0.19
N HIS A 689 -26.36 2.67 -0.23
CA HIS A 689 -26.10 2.07 -1.54
C HIS A 689 -27.38 1.43 -2.11
N SER A 690 -27.32 0.89 -3.32
CA SER A 690 -28.47 0.26 -4.01
C SER A 690 -29.11 -0.90 -3.23
N GLY A 691 -28.43 -1.40 -2.21
CA GLY A 691 -28.84 -2.53 -1.38
C GLY A 691 -29.43 -2.14 -0.03
N GLY A 692 -29.55 -0.84 0.26
CA GLY A 692 -29.99 -0.30 1.55
C GLY A 692 -28.88 0.47 2.27
N MET A 693 -28.89 0.37 3.60
CA MET A 693 -27.93 1.02 4.48
C MET A 693 -27.09 -0.03 5.20
N THR A 694 -25.76 0.14 5.17
CA THR A 694 -24.81 -0.73 5.86
C THR A 694 -23.98 0.09 6.84
N LEU A 695 -23.90 -0.37 8.08
CA LEU A 695 -23.01 0.19 9.11
C LEU A 695 -21.66 -0.51 9.06
N GLY A 696 -20.59 0.20 9.41
CA GLY A 696 -19.24 -0.34 9.34
C GLY A 696 -18.24 0.45 10.18
N PRO A 697 -16.99 -0.05 10.25
CA PRO A 697 -15.88 0.73 10.78
C PRO A 697 -15.72 2.05 10.02
N TYR A 698 -15.02 3.00 10.63
CA TYR A 698 -14.71 4.29 10.00
C TYR A 698 -14.06 4.08 8.62
N LEU A 699 -14.63 4.69 7.57
CA LEU A 699 -14.18 4.50 6.19
C LEU A 699 -13.03 5.47 5.86
N GLY A 700 -12.01 4.97 5.20
CA GLY A 700 -11.00 5.80 4.53
C GLY A 700 -11.55 6.46 3.27
N GLU A 701 -10.70 7.22 2.58
CA GLU A 701 -11.06 7.92 1.34
C GLU A 701 -11.59 6.96 0.26
N THR A 702 -10.95 5.78 0.14
CA THR A 702 -11.27 4.72 -0.81
C THR A 702 -11.62 3.46 -0.03
N PHE A 703 -12.82 2.91 -0.27
CA PHE A 703 -13.35 1.77 0.49
C PHE A 703 -14.14 0.81 -0.41
N ALA A 704 -14.44 -0.39 0.10
CA ALA A 704 -15.28 -1.36 -0.61
C ALA A 704 -16.55 -1.71 0.18
N LEU A 705 -17.63 -1.91 -0.55
CA LEU A 705 -18.87 -2.54 -0.10
C LEU A 705 -18.89 -3.98 -0.62
N VAL A 706 -18.81 -4.94 0.27
CA VAL A 706 -18.93 -6.36 -0.06
C VAL A 706 -20.40 -6.76 -0.04
N GLU A 707 -20.87 -7.42 -1.10
CA GLU A 707 -22.16 -8.09 -1.19
C GLU A 707 -21.94 -9.60 -1.19
N ALA A 708 -22.45 -10.30 -0.18
CA ALA A 708 -22.49 -11.76 -0.10
C ALA A 708 -23.83 -12.17 0.52
N LYS A 709 -24.86 -12.35 -0.32
CA LYS A 709 -26.23 -12.59 0.15
C LYS A 709 -26.34 -13.95 0.85
N GLY A 710 -26.94 -13.98 2.05
CA GLY A 710 -27.08 -15.22 2.83
C GLY A 710 -25.82 -15.66 3.58
N ALA A 711 -24.64 -15.10 3.30
CA ALA A 711 -23.39 -15.41 4.01
C ALA A 711 -23.23 -14.61 5.31
N GLU A 712 -24.31 -14.42 6.08
CA GLU A 712 -24.27 -13.71 7.37
C GLU A 712 -23.22 -14.35 8.29
N GLY A 713 -22.41 -13.53 8.95
CA GLY A 713 -21.36 -13.99 9.86
C GLY A 713 -19.99 -14.19 9.21
N ALA A 714 -19.90 -14.29 7.88
CA ALA A 714 -18.62 -14.33 7.18
C ALA A 714 -17.77 -13.12 7.54
N ARG A 715 -16.49 -13.35 7.88
CA ARG A 715 -15.56 -12.27 8.20
C ARG A 715 -14.87 -11.78 6.95
N VAL A 716 -14.68 -10.48 6.85
CA VAL A 716 -13.86 -9.91 5.77
C VAL A 716 -12.41 -9.85 6.22
N TYR A 717 -11.51 -10.50 5.47
CA TYR A 717 -10.08 -10.42 5.76
C TYR A 717 -9.59 -8.98 5.66
N ASN A 718 -8.75 -8.58 6.62
CA ASN A 718 -8.26 -7.19 6.77
C ASN A 718 -9.37 -6.12 6.90
N GLY A 719 -10.62 -6.51 7.14
CA GLY A 719 -11.78 -5.61 7.27
C GLY A 719 -11.94 -4.95 8.63
N GLN A 720 -10.89 -4.94 9.47
CA GLN A 720 -10.93 -4.43 10.86
C GLN A 720 -12.04 -5.04 11.73
N GLY A 721 -12.38 -6.32 11.51
CA GLY A 721 -13.45 -7.01 12.24
C GLY A 721 -14.84 -6.89 11.59
N ALA A 722 -14.94 -6.30 10.39
CA ALA A 722 -16.18 -6.29 9.62
C ALA A 722 -16.65 -7.71 9.27
N THR A 723 -17.95 -7.92 9.45
CA THR A 723 -18.65 -9.18 9.14
C THR A 723 -19.84 -8.90 8.23
N ILE A 724 -20.17 -9.85 7.37
CA ILE A 724 -21.37 -9.78 6.55
C ILE A 724 -22.60 -9.75 7.47
N ASN A 725 -23.40 -8.70 7.34
CA ASN A 725 -24.62 -8.51 8.12
C ASN A 725 -25.78 -9.38 7.59
N LYS A 726 -26.92 -9.33 8.29
CA LYS A 726 -28.18 -10.01 7.91
C LYS A 726 -28.66 -9.67 6.50
N SER A 727 -28.38 -8.45 6.03
CA SER A 727 -28.72 -8.00 4.69
C SER A 727 -27.74 -8.49 3.61
N GLY A 728 -26.69 -9.22 3.98
CA GLY A 728 -25.67 -9.75 3.10
C GLY A 728 -24.63 -8.73 2.67
N TYR A 729 -24.34 -7.72 3.50
CA TYR A 729 -23.36 -6.68 3.19
C TYR A 729 -22.35 -6.45 4.31
N ALA A 730 -21.13 -6.03 3.94
CA ALA A 730 -20.12 -5.52 4.87
C ALA A 730 -19.34 -4.36 4.23
N LEU A 731 -18.78 -3.50 5.05
CA LEU A 731 -17.89 -2.42 4.62
C LEU A 731 -16.45 -2.76 4.94
N VAL A 732 -15.59 -2.68 3.93
CA VAL A 732 -14.13 -2.76 4.07
C VAL A 732 -13.62 -1.33 4.20
N PRO A 733 -13.06 -0.94 5.36
CA PRO A 733 -12.82 0.46 5.68
C PRO A 733 -11.81 1.14 4.76
N ALA A 734 -10.78 0.44 4.29
CA ALA A 734 -9.75 1.03 3.45
C ALA A 734 -9.24 0.04 2.42
N ILE A 735 -9.14 0.51 1.17
CA ILE A 735 -8.45 -0.16 0.07
C ILE A 735 -7.50 0.83 -0.60
N THR A 736 -6.43 0.34 -1.20
CA THR A 736 -5.37 1.16 -1.80
C THR A 736 -5.75 1.62 -3.21
N ALA A 737 -5.63 2.92 -3.48
CA ALA A 737 -5.92 3.49 -4.78
C ALA A 737 -4.89 3.10 -5.86
N TYR A 738 -5.37 2.87 -7.08
CA TYR A 738 -4.61 2.55 -8.30
C TYR A 738 -3.77 1.27 -8.22
N GLN A 739 -4.09 0.40 -7.27
CA GLN A 739 -3.40 -0.87 -7.02
C GLN A 739 -4.42 -2.00 -6.95
N TYR A 740 -3.98 -3.23 -7.25
CA TYR A 740 -4.83 -4.40 -7.02
C TYR A 740 -4.99 -4.66 -5.52
N ASN A 741 -6.24 -4.72 -5.09
CA ASN A 741 -6.64 -5.07 -3.74
C ASN A 741 -7.34 -6.42 -3.80
N THR A 742 -6.78 -7.39 -3.09
CA THR A 742 -7.41 -8.69 -2.88
C THR A 742 -8.34 -8.60 -1.67
N ILE A 743 -9.64 -8.77 -1.91
CA ILE A 743 -10.67 -8.84 -0.88
C ILE A 743 -11.09 -10.29 -0.77
N ALA A 744 -11.00 -10.84 0.43
CA ALA A 744 -11.34 -12.22 0.70
C ALA A 744 -12.33 -12.34 1.86
N LEU A 745 -13.17 -13.37 1.81
CA LEU A 745 -14.13 -13.72 2.84
C LEU A 745 -13.70 -15.01 3.53
N ASP A 746 -13.67 -14.99 4.85
CA ASP A 746 -13.57 -16.18 5.67
C ASP A 746 -14.99 -16.76 5.85
N PRO A 747 -15.28 -17.96 5.31
CA PRO A 747 -16.58 -18.59 5.45
C PRO A 747 -16.84 -19.09 6.88
N GLN A 748 -15.86 -19.08 7.78
CA GLN A 748 -16.10 -19.49 9.16
C GLN A 748 -17.20 -18.66 9.82
N GLY A 749 -18.23 -19.35 10.32
CA GLY A 749 -19.37 -18.74 11.00
C GLY A 749 -20.57 -18.43 10.10
N ILE A 750 -20.51 -18.73 8.79
CA ILE A 750 -21.72 -18.72 7.94
C ILE A 750 -22.59 -19.95 8.21
N SER A 751 -23.85 -19.88 7.77
CA SER A 751 -24.74 -21.05 7.76
C SER A 751 -24.15 -22.17 6.91
N GLU A 752 -24.15 -23.41 7.41
CA GLU A 752 -23.73 -24.61 6.67
C GLU A 752 -24.53 -24.83 5.36
N GLN A 753 -25.71 -24.21 5.27
CA GLN A 753 -26.56 -24.22 4.08
C GLN A 753 -26.14 -23.17 3.04
N VAL A 754 -25.07 -22.43 3.26
CA VAL A 754 -24.59 -21.40 2.33
C VAL A 754 -23.15 -21.68 1.96
N GLU A 755 -22.86 -21.56 0.68
CA GLU A 755 -21.52 -21.64 0.12
C GLU A 755 -21.19 -20.36 -0.64
N ILE A 756 -19.92 -19.97 -0.58
CA ILE A 756 -19.37 -18.84 -1.34
C ILE A 756 -18.62 -19.45 -2.53
N GLU A 757 -19.07 -19.19 -3.76
CA GLU A 757 -18.50 -19.82 -4.98
C GLU A 757 -17.02 -19.44 -5.19
N SER A 758 -16.67 -18.22 -4.81
CA SER A 758 -15.31 -17.69 -4.88
C SER A 758 -15.08 -16.84 -3.65
N SER A 759 -14.19 -17.27 -2.75
CA SER A 759 -13.91 -16.59 -1.50
C SER A 759 -12.94 -15.41 -1.64
N GLU A 760 -12.46 -15.12 -2.85
CA GLU A 760 -11.47 -14.08 -3.14
C GLU A 760 -11.81 -13.33 -4.43
N GLN A 761 -11.68 -12.00 -4.41
CA GLN A 761 -11.87 -11.13 -5.55
C GLN A 761 -10.80 -10.03 -5.56
N GLN A 762 -10.34 -9.64 -6.76
CA GLN A 762 -9.31 -8.62 -6.93
C GLN A 762 -9.87 -7.39 -7.65
N VAL A 763 -9.59 -6.20 -7.14
CA VAL A 763 -10.07 -4.93 -7.73
C VAL A 763 -9.03 -3.82 -7.65
N ALA A 764 -9.02 -2.90 -8.61
CA ALA A 764 -8.15 -1.72 -8.60
C ALA A 764 -8.96 -0.41 -8.62
N PRO A 765 -9.16 0.28 -7.48
CA PRO A 765 -9.95 1.51 -7.41
C PRO A 765 -9.24 2.76 -7.92
N TYR A 766 -10.00 3.73 -8.43
CA TYR A 766 -9.55 5.14 -8.42
C TYR A 766 -9.43 5.64 -6.98
N ALA A 767 -8.58 6.65 -6.75
CA ALA A 767 -8.60 7.36 -5.46
C ALA A 767 -10.00 7.93 -5.19
N GLY A 768 -10.47 7.75 -3.95
CA GLY A 768 -11.81 8.16 -3.51
C GLY A 768 -12.96 7.26 -3.97
N ALA A 769 -12.69 6.16 -4.69
CA ALA A 769 -13.74 5.27 -5.17
C ALA A 769 -14.38 4.47 -4.02
N ALA A 770 -15.66 4.15 -4.21
CA ALA A 770 -16.43 3.27 -3.34
C ALA A 770 -16.84 2.05 -4.16
N ILE A 771 -16.09 0.96 -4.07
CA ILE A 771 -16.27 -0.19 -4.96
C ILE A 771 -17.27 -1.17 -4.35
N LYS A 772 -18.31 -1.55 -5.11
CA LYS A 772 -19.14 -2.69 -4.77
C LYS A 772 -18.51 -3.98 -5.31
N ILE A 773 -18.26 -4.95 -4.45
CA ILE A 773 -17.69 -6.26 -4.80
C ILE A 773 -18.73 -7.33 -4.47
N LYS A 774 -19.11 -8.13 -5.47
CA LYS A 774 -20.13 -9.17 -5.30
C LYS A 774 -19.49 -10.55 -5.23
N PHE A 775 -19.71 -11.22 -4.11
CA PHE A 775 -19.41 -12.62 -3.89
C PHE A 775 -20.69 -13.40 -4.18
N LYS A 776 -20.63 -14.28 -5.18
CA LYS A 776 -21.75 -15.17 -5.48
C LYS A 776 -21.85 -16.20 -4.37
N THR A 777 -23.05 -16.36 -3.87
CA THR A 777 -23.39 -17.30 -2.81
C THR A 777 -24.45 -18.25 -3.33
N ARG A 778 -24.32 -19.50 -2.93
CA ARG A 778 -25.27 -20.55 -3.22
C ARG A 778 -25.89 -21.03 -1.92
N SER A 779 -27.21 -20.95 -1.83
CA SER A 779 -27.96 -21.47 -0.68
C SER A 779 -28.54 -22.83 -1.02
N GLY A 780 -28.48 -23.76 -0.08
CA GLY A 780 -29.01 -25.10 -0.23
C GLY A 780 -28.40 -26.07 0.77
N TYR A 781 -29.13 -27.15 1.04
CA TYR A 781 -28.69 -28.24 1.91
C TYR A 781 -27.51 -28.97 1.25
N PRO A 782 -26.35 -29.06 1.92
CA PRO A 782 -25.21 -29.80 1.40
C PRO A 782 -25.49 -31.30 1.51
N LEU A 783 -25.66 -31.95 0.37
CA LEU A 783 -25.90 -33.38 0.26
C LEU A 783 -24.66 -34.06 -0.32
N LEU A 784 -24.17 -35.10 0.35
CA LEU A 784 -23.23 -36.05 -0.21
C LEU A 784 -23.96 -37.38 -0.39
N ILE A 785 -24.40 -37.64 -1.62
CA ILE A 785 -25.18 -38.82 -1.95
C ILE A 785 -24.24 -39.84 -2.61
N GLN A 786 -24.25 -41.07 -2.13
CA GLN A 786 -23.58 -42.16 -2.83
C GLN A 786 -24.61 -42.86 -3.72
N ALA A 787 -24.52 -42.65 -5.04
CA ALA A 787 -25.46 -43.19 -6.01
C ALA A 787 -24.96 -44.51 -6.62
N ARG A 788 -25.86 -45.49 -6.66
CA ARG A 788 -25.68 -46.76 -7.37
C ARG A 788 -26.74 -46.93 -8.43
N LEU A 789 -26.40 -47.48 -9.59
CA LEU A 789 -27.34 -47.78 -10.66
C LEU A 789 -28.36 -48.83 -10.20
N ASP A 790 -29.60 -48.70 -10.68
CA ASP A 790 -30.66 -49.69 -10.50
C ASP A 790 -30.47 -50.89 -11.46
N ASN A 791 -29.32 -51.55 -11.36
CA ASN A 791 -28.98 -52.76 -12.11
C ASN A 791 -28.67 -53.93 -11.14
N ASP A 792 -28.73 -55.17 -11.63
CA ASP A 792 -28.51 -56.38 -10.80
C ASP A 792 -27.14 -56.37 -10.06
N GLN A 793 -26.16 -55.64 -10.60
CA GLN A 793 -24.80 -55.54 -10.05
C GLN A 793 -24.59 -54.34 -9.10
N LYS A 794 -25.57 -53.44 -8.98
CA LYS A 794 -25.53 -52.20 -8.18
C LYS A 794 -24.24 -51.40 -8.36
N GLU A 795 -23.83 -51.22 -9.61
CA GLU A 795 -22.60 -50.51 -9.96
C GLU A 795 -22.69 -49.02 -9.59
N TYR A 796 -21.52 -48.40 -9.38
CA TYR A 796 -21.47 -46.97 -9.12
C TYR A 796 -21.75 -46.17 -10.40
N VAL A 797 -22.42 -45.02 -10.24
CA VAL A 797 -22.57 -44.08 -11.35
C VAL A 797 -21.18 -43.62 -11.84
N PRO A 798 -20.95 -43.51 -13.16
CA PRO A 798 -19.63 -43.19 -13.70
C PRO A 798 -19.04 -41.87 -13.17
N LEU A 799 -17.72 -41.88 -12.93
CA LEU A 799 -16.96 -40.68 -12.60
C LEU A 799 -17.10 -39.65 -13.74
N GLY A 800 -17.33 -38.39 -13.39
CA GLY A 800 -17.45 -37.31 -14.35
C GLY A 800 -18.86 -37.07 -14.88
N ALA A 801 -19.85 -37.88 -14.49
CA ALA A 801 -21.25 -37.64 -14.85
C ALA A 801 -21.76 -36.32 -14.26
N GLU A 802 -22.49 -35.54 -15.05
CA GLU A 802 -23.07 -34.27 -14.63
C GLU A 802 -24.33 -34.52 -13.79
N VAL A 803 -24.49 -33.77 -12.71
CA VAL A 803 -25.70 -33.80 -11.89
C VAL A 803 -26.48 -32.52 -12.14
N VAL A 804 -27.73 -32.67 -12.56
CA VAL A 804 -28.64 -31.62 -12.99
C VAL A 804 -29.85 -31.55 -12.05
N ASP A 805 -30.25 -30.35 -11.66
CA ASP A 805 -31.48 -30.13 -10.88
C ASP A 805 -32.75 -30.22 -11.74
N GLU A 806 -33.92 -30.09 -11.12
CA GLU A 806 -35.22 -30.11 -11.81
C GLU A 806 -35.42 -28.90 -12.74
N GLN A 807 -34.63 -27.83 -12.56
CA GLN A 807 -34.63 -26.62 -13.37
C GLN A 807 -33.69 -26.71 -14.58
N GLY A 808 -32.94 -27.80 -14.72
CA GLY A 808 -32.00 -28.01 -15.81
C GLY A 808 -30.61 -27.40 -15.59
N ASN A 809 -30.29 -26.93 -14.38
CA ASN A 809 -28.96 -26.40 -14.06
C ASN A 809 -28.01 -27.52 -13.65
N ILE A 810 -26.78 -27.49 -14.13
CA ILE A 810 -25.71 -28.37 -13.65
C ILE A 810 -25.31 -27.89 -12.25
N ILE A 811 -25.55 -28.74 -11.25
CA ILE A 811 -25.37 -28.42 -9.84
C ILE A 811 -24.18 -29.14 -9.18
N GLY A 812 -23.60 -30.11 -9.88
CA GLY A 812 -22.45 -30.88 -9.41
C GLY A 812 -22.00 -31.92 -10.42
N MET A 813 -21.02 -32.73 -10.02
CA MET A 813 -20.47 -33.83 -10.81
C MET A 813 -20.28 -35.05 -9.91
N VAL A 814 -20.40 -36.25 -10.48
CA VAL A 814 -20.12 -37.50 -9.80
C VAL A 814 -18.61 -37.69 -9.65
N GLY A 815 -18.16 -37.80 -8.41
CA GLY A 815 -16.80 -38.11 -7.99
C GLY A 815 -16.53 -39.61 -7.91
N GLN A 816 -15.43 -39.97 -7.23
CA GLN A 816 -15.05 -41.37 -7.06
C GLN A 816 -16.12 -42.14 -6.27
N SER A 817 -16.26 -43.43 -6.57
CA SER A 817 -17.20 -44.34 -5.89
C SER A 817 -18.66 -43.88 -5.94
N GLY A 818 -19.07 -43.24 -7.04
CA GLY A 818 -20.44 -42.79 -7.28
C GLY A 818 -20.91 -41.67 -6.33
N GLN A 819 -19.98 -40.94 -5.70
CA GLN A 819 -20.31 -39.88 -4.76
C GLN A 819 -20.64 -38.59 -5.51
N LEU A 820 -21.84 -38.04 -5.29
CA LEU A 820 -22.22 -36.72 -5.77
C LEU A 820 -22.37 -35.75 -4.59
N TYR A 821 -21.62 -34.65 -4.65
CA TYR A 821 -21.76 -33.53 -3.74
C TYR A 821 -22.61 -32.44 -4.41
N VAL A 822 -23.78 -32.15 -3.85
CA VAL A 822 -24.73 -31.18 -4.40
C VAL A 822 -25.32 -30.31 -3.31
N ARG A 823 -25.72 -29.10 -3.67
CA ARG A 823 -26.54 -28.23 -2.81
C ARG A 823 -27.95 -28.17 -3.33
N ALA A 824 -28.86 -28.79 -2.59
CA ALA A 824 -30.27 -28.85 -2.89
C ALA A 824 -31.02 -27.68 -2.24
N GLU A 825 -31.78 -26.91 -3.01
CA GLU A 825 -32.58 -25.80 -2.48
C GLU A 825 -33.79 -26.30 -1.68
N ASN A 826 -34.44 -27.37 -2.16
CA ASN A 826 -35.62 -27.97 -1.56
C ASN A 826 -35.26 -29.15 -0.65
N ARG A 827 -36.12 -29.45 0.33
CA ARG A 827 -35.97 -30.61 1.22
C ARG A 827 -36.24 -31.95 0.55
N GLN A 828 -36.90 -31.94 -0.60
CA GLN A 828 -37.16 -33.13 -1.40
C GLN A 828 -37.13 -32.75 -2.87
N GLY A 829 -36.74 -33.70 -3.71
CA GLY A 829 -36.68 -33.49 -5.16
C GLY A 829 -36.02 -34.67 -5.87
N ARG A 830 -35.84 -34.52 -7.18
CA ARG A 830 -35.12 -35.46 -8.03
C ARG A 830 -33.92 -34.79 -8.70
N LEU A 831 -32.80 -35.49 -8.70
CA LEU A 831 -31.58 -35.08 -9.38
C LEU A 831 -31.39 -35.97 -10.61
N LYS A 832 -31.23 -35.36 -11.78
CA LYS A 832 -30.88 -36.09 -12.99
C LYS A 832 -29.37 -36.23 -13.07
N VAL A 833 -28.87 -37.44 -13.28
CA VAL A 833 -27.43 -37.71 -13.45
C VAL A 833 -27.22 -38.21 -14.87
N GLN A 834 -26.36 -37.54 -15.64
CA GLN A 834 -26.16 -37.81 -17.08
C GLN A 834 -24.67 -37.93 -17.42
N TRP A 835 -24.30 -38.96 -18.19
CA TRP A 835 -22.94 -39.15 -18.71
C TRP A 835 -22.90 -39.34 -20.24
N GLY A 836 -24.04 -39.19 -20.89
CA GLY A 836 -24.21 -39.17 -22.34
C GLY A 836 -25.64 -38.83 -22.72
N GLU A 837 -25.94 -38.77 -24.03
CA GLU A 837 -27.24 -38.29 -24.53
C GLU A 837 -28.32 -39.38 -24.63
N GLN A 838 -27.93 -40.66 -24.55
CA GLN A 838 -28.87 -41.78 -24.68
C GLN A 838 -29.64 -42.04 -23.36
N ASN A 839 -30.86 -42.58 -23.42
CA ASN A 839 -31.69 -42.80 -22.22
C ASN A 839 -31.08 -43.80 -21.21
N ASP A 840 -30.23 -44.70 -21.68
CA ASP A 840 -29.44 -45.63 -20.86
C ASP A 840 -28.16 -45.00 -20.26
N GLN A 841 -27.91 -43.72 -20.57
CA GLN A 841 -26.77 -42.94 -20.07
C GLN A 841 -27.22 -41.84 -19.08
N GLN A 842 -28.43 -41.96 -18.55
CA GLN A 842 -29.05 -41.00 -17.64
C GLN A 842 -29.92 -41.73 -16.60
N CYS A 843 -29.91 -41.25 -15.36
CA CYS A 843 -30.72 -41.79 -14.28
C CYS A 843 -31.15 -40.70 -13.29
N TYR A 844 -32.14 -40.98 -12.46
CA TYR A 844 -32.67 -40.05 -11.46
C TYR A 844 -32.42 -40.53 -10.03
N VAL A 845 -31.91 -39.64 -9.19
CA VAL A 845 -31.74 -39.84 -7.75
C VAL A 845 -32.78 -39.01 -7.02
N ALA A 846 -33.74 -39.68 -6.35
CA ALA A 846 -34.70 -38.99 -5.49
C ALA A 846 -34.14 -38.81 -4.08
N TYR A 847 -34.31 -37.62 -3.52
CA TYR A 847 -33.85 -37.32 -2.16
C TYR A 847 -34.99 -36.75 -1.29
N HIS A 848 -34.91 -37.03 0.01
CA HIS A 848 -35.77 -36.47 1.05
C HIS A 848 -34.90 -36.19 2.28
N ILE A 849 -35.00 -34.98 2.83
CA ILE A 849 -34.19 -34.51 3.95
C ILE A 849 -35.07 -34.43 5.19
N ASP A 850 -34.81 -35.31 6.15
CA ASP A 850 -35.51 -35.33 7.44
C ASP A 850 -35.07 -34.17 8.34
N ASP A 851 -35.95 -33.74 9.26
CA ASP A 851 -35.70 -32.60 10.15
C ASP A 851 -34.46 -32.77 11.06
N GLU A 852 -34.11 -34.00 11.44
CA GLU A 852 -32.89 -34.26 12.22
C GLU A 852 -31.61 -34.11 11.38
N ALA A 853 -31.67 -34.46 10.09
CA ALA A 853 -30.54 -34.39 9.18
C ALA A 853 -30.13 -32.94 8.88
N ILE A 854 -31.06 -31.99 8.97
CA ILE A 854 -30.81 -30.54 8.74
C ILE A 854 -29.78 -29.96 9.71
N LYS A 855 -29.58 -30.56 10.89
CA LYS A 855 -28.60 -30.11 11.88
C LYS A 855 -27.16 -30.51 11.53
N GLN A 856 -26.96 -31.41 10.57
CA GLN A 856 -25.62 -31.83 10.16
C GLN A 856 -25.00 -30.83 9.18
N PRO A 857 -23.69 -30.54 9.30
CA PRO A 857 -22.98 -29.66 8.37
C PRO A 857 -22.89 -30.25 6.95
N LEU A 858 -23.01 -31.58 6.83
CA LEU A 858 -23.06 -32.30 5.57
C LEU A 858 -23.99 -33.51 5.72
N ILE A 859 -25.05 -33.55 4.93
CA ILE A 859 -26.05 -34.63 4.97
C ILE A 859 -25.58 -35.76 4.07
N ARG A 860 -25.41 -36.96 4.63
CA ARG A 860 -24.86 -38.12 3.91
C ARG A 860 -25.86 -39.25 3.88
N PHE A 861 -26.11 -39.81 2.71
CA PHE A 861 -26.92 -41.02 2.56
C PHE A 861 -26.59 -41.75 1.24
N GLU A 862 -26.94 -43.02 1.17
CA GLU A 862 -26.88 -43.80 -0.07
C GLU A 862 -28.22 -43.76 -0.78
N GLN A 863 -28.22 -43.76 -2.11
CA GLN A 863 -29.45 -43.84 -2.87
C GLN A 863 -29.30 -44.58 -4.20
N THR A 864 -30.37 -45.23 -4.65
CA THR A 864 -30.41 -45.87 -5.98
C THR A 864 -30.77 -44.85 -7.06
N CYS A 865 -30.03 -44.87 -8.17
CA CYS A 865 -30.27 -44.06 -9.36
C CYS A 865 -31.16 -44.85 -10.34
N GLN A 866 -32.41 -44.43 -10.50
CA GLN A 866 -33.40 -45.10 -11.33
C GLN A 866 -33.24 -44.67 -12.79
N MET A 867 -33.05 -45.62 -13.70
CA MET A 867 -32.93 -45.33 -15.14
C MET A 867 -34.26 -44.78 -15.70
N GLU A 868 -34.17 -43.87 -16.67
CA GLU A 868 -35.36 -43.37 -17.37
C GLU A 868 -35.91 -44.48 -18.28
N GLN A 869 -37.03 -45.09 -17.90
CA GLN A 869 -37.69 -46.09 -18.73
C GLN A 869 -38.19 -45.42 -20.01
N ALA A 870 -37.65 -45.85 -21.17
CA ALA A 870 -38.14 -45.43 -22.48
C ALA A 870 -39.65 -45.69 -22.55
N LYS A 871 -40.42 -44.62 -22.73
CA LYS A 871 -41.87 -44.71 -22.95
C LYS A 871 -42.17 -45.14 -24.39
#